data_AF-U4KWG7-F1
#
_entry.id   AF-U4KWG7-F1
#
_cell.length_a   1.000
_cell.length_b   1.000
_cell.length_c   1.000
_cell.angle_alpha   90.00
_cell.angle_beta   90.00
_cell.angle_gamma   90.00
#
_symmetry.space_group_name_H-M   'P 1'
#
loop_
_entity.id
_entity.type
_entity.pdbx_description
1 polymer ?
#
loop_
_entity_poly.entity_id
_entity_poly.type
_entity_poly.pdbx_seq_one_letter_code
_entity_poly.pdbx_strand_id
1 'polypeptide(L)'
;MAPPKKKQPVSIWDAIWHDKIAKLQKAFWTEITRDNLPRRIFKCVLATFITVIIMLIPNITSVYGKAGYLACITSVFGHPGRRLGGMVEALTMATVGTAIGVAWASLGTYLSSLVHDTNLAAAMGIKAVFVIIAAFIHGYVRLSTPRLFLMVLLMIIPVLIGLTSPAVKVSYTFPTQFFYPILTSVGVMLLVNVSIFPEFGSTQLCMATIETLQEVQKMQKAAAELFIAFSVGKDPEQCVAGLRDLTDMKAKLRAKVAATKAVYTECSFELAYSVLAPRELKHISRKGIKNITGKTFSLVGACESAYALMGIELRAPPGGKYDINWYKSQREESADEELLKALLIRVEAPLRQLQAATSRALDIVSACVAYSYDTPSLPAVGKASSRARKPTGIPLPEVDVHIEWLEAAIEEFGRTSTAALEIAAVLQEPHHNDVDVDLMPREEVFLISSFVMNLRQSATHALEMLRQSRTLVEAREDRKGRKSIHFPRIKIRKWLFSGTEEPDTVRVTERETFAREPGNESREHLVDSRRRTKRPRYRRSRAAGSEIARKWRKLRWMLGKVLDWVAGSDAFLYAFKFTFGVMLVTWPAFVHGWVQWFYLNRGVWAPLIFVLVFENAVGSTIWIFFLRTAGTIVGSAWGYAAYQSRNGNEFTIAAMLLVGTIPNYYVQLGTKYQKAGMVCTISMCVVALSTHLQTVPGTSEENFYKRVVTMLIGGAVATLVQLVLFPVKARVHLKDYLASAIVQINKMESCIASGVDDTRNIVASPALFKRFAIAQKKATACLSTAEAFLVFTKQEPRLKGNFAPQAVVYKEIIFVLRQIVDRMENMVQLRQAYGSAVLEEYNSRVYNYRRAVAAAITLTLTVVHEALTTKLPLPQFLPSARLAHLRMVLRVRQILLEENTNEDVSHSNIDSRTSDTAEAARHALRLKFLSWNASSAALEECIEYLEELVDLAKTLVGANEFRSGILNRPRYKADLEKMRSTRNLTRDPLDPNAASLDNADTVTASGFSLSGVSQQALEGMPDSLTRIQSRRMEARLERRRTITQLDAIH
;
A
#
# COMPACT_ATOMS: atom_id res chain seq x y z
N MET A 1 -39.38 -23.22 -58.63
CA MET A 1 -38.25 -22.27 -58.69
C MET A 1 -38.70 -20.93 -58.13
N ALA A 2 -38.22 -20.56 -56.95
CA ALA A 2 -38.24 -19.18 -56.45
C ALA A 2 -36.79 -18.80 -56.14
N PRO A 3 -36.30 -17.61 -56.54
CA PRO A 3 -34.88 -17.30 -56.45
C PRO A 3 -34.47 -17.06 -54.99
N PRO A 4 -33.24 -17.43 -54.59
CA PRO A 4 -32.75 -17.15 -53.25
C PRO A 4 -32.58 -15.64 -53.06
N LYS A 5 -33.18 -15.11 -51.99
CA LYS A 5 -33.05 -13.70 -51.59
C LYS A 5 -31.57 -13.39 -51.32
N LYS A 6 -30.98 -12.52 -52.14
CA LYS A 6 -29.64 -11.94 -51.92
C LYS A 6 -29.62 -11.22 -50.56
N LYS A 7 -28.81 -11.72 -49.61
CA LYS A 7 -28.47 -10.98 -48.38
C LYS A 7 -27.65 -9.76 -48.81
N GLN A 8 -28.17 -8.56 -48.56
CA GLN A 8 -27.41 -7.32 -48.72
C GLN A 8 -26.17 -7.36 -47.79
N PRO A 9 -25.00 -6.87 -48.24
CA PRO A 9 -23.84 -6.76 -47.38
C PRO A 9 -24.10 -5.69 -46.33
N VAL A 10 -24.22 -6.10 -45.06
CA VAL A 10 -24.22 -5.19 -43.91
C VAL A 10 -22.91 -4.41 -43.97
N SER A 11 -22.98 -3.07 -43.90
CA SER A 11 -21.77 -2.26 -43.98
C SER A 11 -20.83 -2.62 -42.83
N ILE A 12 -19.53 -2.71 -43.10
CA ILE A 12 -18.51 -3.04 -42.09
C ILE A 12 -18.62 -2.07 -40.90
N TRP A 13 -19.06 -0.83 -41.14
CA TRP A 13 -19.30 0.20 -40.12
C TRP A 13 -20.45 -0.15 -39.18
N ASP A 14 -21.55 -0.71 -39.67
CA ASP A 14 -22.68 -1.13 -38.83
C ASP A 14 -22.30 -2.33 -37.96
N ALA A 15 -21.53 -3.28 -38.50
CA ALA A 15 -21.02 -4.42 -37.73
C ALA A 15 -20.08 -3.98 -36.60
N ILE A 16 -19.18 -3.02 -36.87
CA ILE A 16 -18.26 -2.45 -35.86
C ILE A 16 -19.04 -1.68 -34.78
N TRP A 17 -20.06 -0.90 -35.17
CA TRP A 17 -20.89 -0.17 -34.21
C TRP A 17 -21.75 -1.11 -33.36
N HIS A 18 -22.36 -2.14 -33.95
CA HIS A 18 -23.11 -3.15 -33.20
C HIS A 18 -22.22 -3.93 -32.23
N ASP A 19 -20.99 -4.32 -32.62
CA ASP A 19 -20.05 -5.00 -31.73
C ASP A 19 -19.56 -4.09 -30.59
N LYS A 20 -19.28 -2.80 -30.88
CA LYS A 20 -18.97 -1.81 -29.83
C LYS A 20 -20.14 -1.60 -28.87
N ILE A 21 -21.36 -1.46 -29.38
CA ILE A 21 -22.57 -1.29 -28.55
C ILE A 21 -22.83 -2.55 -27.73
N ALA A 22 -22.70 -3.75 -28.31
CA ALA A 22 -22.87 -5.00 -27.58
C ALA A 22 -21.79 -5.18 -26.50
N LYS A 23 -20.54 -4.81 -26.77
CA LYS A 23 -19.45 -4.79 -25.77
C LYS A 23 -19.72 -3.78 -24.67
N LEU A 24 -20.18 -2.57 -25.01
CA LEU A 24 -20.55 -1.54 -24.05
C LEU A 24 -21.77 -1.95 -23.21
N GLN A 25 -22.79 -2.53 -23.81
CA GLN A 25 -23.95 -3.09 -23.12
C GLN A 25 -23.55 -4.22 -22.20
N LYS A 26 -22.73 -5.17 -22.67
CA LYS A 26 -22.26 -6.28 -21.84
C LYS A 26 -21.43 -5.77 -20.66
N ALA A 27 -20.53 -4.81 -20.90
CA ALA A 27 -19.73 -4.14 -19.86
C ALA A 27 -20.61 -3.37 -18.86
N PHE A 28 -21.61 -2.65 -19.36
CA PHE A 28 -22.58 -1.92 -18.54
C PHE A 28 -23.43 -2.85 -17.68
N TRP A 29 -23.94 -3.93 -18.26
CA TRP A 29 -24.71 -4.95 -17.54
C TRP A 29 -23.86 -5.71 -16.53
N THR A 30 -22.61 -6.04 -16.84
CA THR A 30 -21.67 -6.63 -15.85
C THR A 30 -21.35 -5.65 -14.74
N GLU A 31 -21.18 -4.36 -15.03
CA GLU A 31 -20.90 -3.33 -14.01
C GLU A 31 -22.10 -3.06 -13.12
N ILE A 32 -23.31 -2.99 -13.70
CA ILE A 32 -24.56 -2.82 -12.94
C ILE A 32 -24.86 -4.04 -12.08
N THR A 33 -24.58 -5.25 -12.55
CA THR A 33 -24.84 -6.48 -11.76
C THR A 33 -23.74 -6.79 -10.74
N ARG A 34 -22.68 -5.97 -10.66
CA ARG A 34 -21.55 -6.16 -9.73
C ARG A 34 -21.99 -5.94 -8.27
N ASP A 35 -21.59 -6.86 -7.40
CA ASP A 35 -21.55 -6.70 -5.92
C ASP A 35 -22.76 -6.05 -5.26
N ASN A 36 -23.98 -6.42 -5.67
CA ASN A 36 -25.24 -5.87 -5.14
C ASN A 36 -25.43 -4.35 -5.35
N LEU A 37 -24.68 -3.72 -6.27
CA LEU A 37 -24.74 -2.28 -6.56
C LEU A 37 -26.17 -1.75 -6.80
N PRO A 38 -27.06 -2.44 -7.55
CA PRO A 38 -28.43 -1.95 -7.78
C PRO A 38 -29.26 -1.90 -6.50
N ARG A 39 -29.05 -2.88 -5.59
CA ARG A 39 -29.72 -2.91 -4.29
C ARG A 39 -29.28 -1.71 -3.44
N ARG A 40 -28.00 -1.35 -3.48
CA ARG A 40 -27.47 -0.18 -2.76
C ARG A 40 -27.99 1.14 -3.35
N ILE A 41 -28.01 1.27 -4.68
CA ILE A 41 -28.56 2.45 -5.37
C ILE A 41 -30.03 2.63 -5.00
N PHE A 42 -30.84 1.56 -5.08
CA PHE A 42 -32.26 1.60 -4.76
C PHE A 42 -32.53 2.13 -3.34
N LYS A 43 -31.78 1.65 -2.33
CA LYS A 43 -31.91 2.16 -0.95
C LYS A 43 -31.59 3.64 -0.84
N CYS A 44 -30.50 4.09 -1.48
CA CYS A 44 -30.07 5.49 -1.42
C CYS A 44 -31.10 6.42 -2.07
N VAL A 45 -31.62 6.02 -3.23
CA VAL A 45 -32.67 6.72 -3.96
C VAL A 45 -33.93 6.79 -3.09
N LEU A 46 -34.38 5.67 -2.55
CA LEU A 46 -35.58 5.60 -1.71
C LEU A 46 -35.46 6.46 -0.44
N ALA A 47 -34.34 6.39 0.28
CA ALA A 47 -34.15 7.17 1.50
C ALA A 47 -34.11 8.67 1.23
N THR A 48 -33.45 9.08 0.16
CA THR A 48 -33.41 10.50 -0.25
C THR A 48 -34.77 10.96 -0.74
N PHE A 49 -35.51 10.12 -1.45
CA PHE A 49 -36.87 10.43 -1.90
C PHE A 49 -37.82 10.64 -0.72
N ILE A 50 -37.83 9.74 0.27
CA ILE A 50 -38.61 9.91 1.50
C ILE A 50 -38.24 11.22 2.20
N THR A 51 -36.94 11.51 2.30
CA THR A 51 -36.45 12.75 2.92
C THR A 51 -36.94 13.99 2.18
N VAL A 52 -36.88 14.00 0.84
CA VAL A 52 -37.37 15.10 0.00
C VAL A 52 -38.87 15.30 0.18
N ILE A 53 -39.67 14.23 0.19
CA ILE A 53 -41.12 14.32 0.40
C ILE A 53 -41.42 14.99 1.75
N ILE A 54 -40.78 14.54 2.84
CA ILE A 54 -40.98 15.11 4.17
C ILE A 54 -40.66 16.62 4.18
N MET A 55 -39.62 17.05 3.46
CA MET A 55 -39.25 18.46 3.36
C MET A 55 -40.15 19.31 2.45
N LEU A 56 -41.01 18.68 1.64
CA LEU A 56 -41.98 19.39 0.79
C LEU A 56 -43.35 19.52 1.46
N ILE A 57 -43.64 18.76 2.51
CA ILE A 57 -44.93 18.83 3.22
C ILE A 57 -45.06 20.19 3.93
N PRO A 58 -46.07 21.03 3.59
CA PRO A 58 -46.20 22.39 4.14
C PRO A 58 -46.24 22.44 5.67
N ASN A 59 -46.99 21.53 6.30
CA ASN A 59 -47.11 21.43 7.76
C ASN A 59 -45.79 21.13 8.46
N ILE A 60 -44.85 20.46 7.79
CA ILE A 60 -43.52 20.15 8.33
C ILE A 60 -42.60 21.35 8.11
N THR A 61 -42.67 21.98 6.93
CA THR A 61 -41.84 23.16 6.60
C THR A 61 -42.10 24.36 7.51
N SER A 62 -43.34 24.55 7.96
CA SER A 62 -43.69 25.63 8.91
C SER A 62 -42.98 25.47 10.26
N VAL A 63 -42.73 24.23 10.69
CA VAL A 63 -42.02 23.91 11.95
C VAL A 63 -40.51 23.84 11.74
N TYR A 64 -40.05 23.28 10.62
CA TYR A 64 -38.63 23.02 10.34
C TYR A 64 -37.91 24.28 9.83
N GLY A 65 -38.65 25.29 9.38
CA GLY A 65 -38.09 26.50 8.80
C GLY A 65 -37.53 26.28 7.40
N LYS A 66 -36.83 27.31 6.89
CA LYS A 66 -36.45 27.38 5.47
C LYS A 66 -35.24 26.52 5.08
N ALA A 67 -34.54 25.93 6.06
CA ALA A 67 -33.30 25.19 5.83
C ALA A 67 -33.49 23.69 5.51
N GLY A 68 -34.66 23.29 4.97
CA GLY A 68 -34.98 21.89 4.65
C GLY A 68 -34.01 21.19 3.69
N TYR A 69 -33.28 21.95 2.86
CA TYR A 69 -32.22 21.41 2.00
C TYR A 69 -31.08 20.70 2.75
N LEU A 70 -30.89 20.99 4.05
CA LEU A 70 -29.90 20.32 4.91
C LEU A 70 -30.22 18.83 5.13
N ALA A 71 -31.48 18.44 5.09
CA ALA A 71 -31.89 17.04 5.20
C ALA A 71 -31.36 16.22 4.01
N CYS A 72 -31.40 16.79 2.80
CA CYS A 72 -30.86 16.17 1.58
C CYS A 72 -29.33 16.09 1.60
N ILE A 73 -28.66 17.11 2.15
CA ILE A 73 -27.19 17.07 2.33
C ILE A 73 -26.82 15.92 3.27
N THR A 74 -27.57 15.76 4.37
CA THR A 74 -27.37 14.67 5.33
C THR A 74 -27.59 13.29 4.71
N SER A 75 -28.59 13.11 3.83
CA SER A 75 -28.86 11.84 3.16
C SER A 75 -27.77 11.44 2.16
N VAL A 76 -27.09 12.42 1.53
CA VAL A 76 -26.00 12.16 0.59
C VAL A 76 -24.72 11.72 1.31
N PHE A 77 -24.36 12.35 2.44
CA PHE A 77 -23.17 11.98 3.22
C PHE A 77 -23.38 10.72 4.08
N GLY A 78 -24.57 10.57 4.66
CA GLY A 78 -25.00 9.44 5.50
C GLY A 78 -25.81 8.39 4.74
N HIS A 79 -25.54 8.18 3.45
CA HIS A 79 -26.37 7.36 2.57
C HIS A 79 -26.45 5.88 3.01
N PRO A 80 -27.62 5.21 2.87
CA PRO A 80 -27.86 3.84 3.31
C PRO A 80 -27.21 2.76 2.43
N GLY A 81 -26.53 3.16 1.36
CA GLY A 81 -25.63 2.30 0.59
C GLY A 81 -24.32 1.96 1.32
N ARG A 82 -24.02 2.65 2.44
CA ARG A 82 -22.92 2.27 3.35
C ARG A 82 -23.38 1.18 4.31
N ARG A 83 -22.41 0.48 4.89
CA ARG A 83 -22.66 -0.48 5.98
C ARG A 83 -23.31 0.22 7.17
N LEU A 84 -24.13 -0.51 7.91
CA LEU A 84 -24.83 0.03 9.07
C LEU A 84 -23.89 0.73 10.05
N GLY A 85 -22.75 0.11 10.38
CA GLY A 85 -21.76 0.67 11.31
C GLY A 85 -21.15 1.98 10.81
N GLY A 86 -20.57 1.99 9.60
CA GLY A 86 -20.06 3.22 8.99
C GLY A 86 -21.10 4.32 8.76
N MET A 87 -22.37 3.94 8.50
CA MET A 87 -23.47 4.91 8.38
C MET A 87 -23.82 5.53 9.74
N VAL A 88 -23.98 4.73 10.80
CA VAL A 88 -24.24 5.20 12.17
C VAL A 88 -23.11 6.13 12.63
N GLU A 89 -21.85 5.76 12.36
CA GLU A 89 -20.70 6.62 12.64
C GLU A 89 -20.82 7.96 11.92
N ALA A 90 -21.10 7.97 10.61
CA ALA A 90 -21.27 9.20 9.85
C ALA A 90 -22.43 10.07 10.39
N LEU A 91 -23.57 9.47 10.72
CA LEU A 91 -24.75 10.17 11.22
C LEU A 91 -24.53 10.74 12.63
N THR A 92 -23.85 10.02 13.51
CA THR A 92 -23.48 10.51 14.86
C THR A 92 -22.48 11.67 14.78
N MET A 93 -21.50 11.56 13.88
CA MET A 93 -20.56 12.65 13.59
C MET A 93 -21.26 13.89 13.04
N ALA A 94 -22.23 13.69 12.14
CA ALA A 94 -23.06 14.75 11.57
C ALA A 94 -23.88 15.49 12.65
N THR A 95 -24.54 14.76 13.56
CA THR A 95 -25.36 15.37 14.62
C THR A 95 -24.50 16.10 15.65
N VAL A 96 -23.40 15.50 16.10
CA VAL A 96 -22.46 16.14 17.05
C VAL A 96 -21.82 17.38 16.43
N GLY A 97 -21.37 17.29 15.18
CA GLY A 97 -20.78 18.42 14.45
C GLY A 97 -21.75 19.60 14.34
N THR A 98 -22.99 19.32 13.92
CA THR A 98 -24.06 20.32 13.85
C THR A 98 -24.32 20.96 15.20
N ALA A 99 -24.39 20.17 16.28
CA ALA A 99 -24.65 20.69 17.61
C ALA A 99 -23.57 21.67 18.09
N ILE A 100 -22.30 21.32 17.89
CA ILE A 100 -21.17 22.20 18.20
C ILE A 100 -21.23 23.47 17.34
N GLY A 101 -21.51 23.33 16.04
CA GLY A 101 -21.60 24.46 15.12
C GLY A 101 -22.71 25.45 15.46
N VAL A 102 -23.92 24.94 15.76
CA VAL A 102 -25.07 25.76 16.17
C VAL A 102 -24.80 26.46 17.51
N ALA A 103 -24.23 25.75 18.49
CA ALA A 103 -23.87 26.35 19.77
C ALA A 103 -22.82 27.46 19.61
N TRP A 104 -21.78 27.23 18.79
CA TRP A 104 -20.73 28.21 18.51
C TRP A 104 -21.26 29.45 17.78
N ALA A 105 -22.10 29.25 16.76
CA ALA A 105 -22.74 30.34 16.01
C ALA A 105 -23.68 31.17 16.90
N SER A 106 -24.43 30.52 17.78
CA SER A 106 -25.34 31.18 18.73
C SER A 106 -24.55 32.01 19.74
N LEU A 107 -23.45 31.47 20.27
CA LEU A 107 -22.55 32.19 21.17
C LEU A 107 -21.92 33.43 20.51
N GLY A 108 -21.41 33.30 19.29
CA GLY A 108 -20.84 34.43 18.55
C GLY A 108 -21.89 35.52 18.24
N THR A 109 -23.11 35.11 17.91
CA THR A 109 -24.23 36.05 17.68
C THR A 109 -24.65 36.74 18.98
N TYR A 110 -24.72 36.01 20.09
CA TYR A 110 -25.04 36.57 21.42
C TYR A 110 -24.01 37.64 21.83
N LEU A 111 -22.71 37.32 21.77
CA LEU A 111 -21.66 38.27 22.13
C LEU A 111 -21.64 39.49 21.19
N SER A 112 -21.90 39.28 19.90
CA SER A 112 -22.06 40.38 18.94
C SER A 112 -23.25 41.28 19.28
N SER A 113 -24.35 40.72 19.78
CA SER A 113 -25.55 41.49 20.13
C SER A 113 -25.34 42.44 21.31
N LEU A 114 -24.46 42.11 22.25
CA LEU A 114 -24.14 42.94 23.42
C LEU A 114 -23.46 44.28 23.07
N VAL A 115 -22.79 44.33 21.91
CA VAL A 115 -22.02 45.50 21.45
C VAL A 115 -22.67 46.13 20.21
N HIS A 116 -23.76 45.55 19.70
CA HIS A 116 -24.37 45.97 18.43
C HIS A 116 -24.86 47.42 18.47
N ASP A 117 -25.56 47.79 19.55
CA ASP A 117 -26.17 49.11 19.70
C ASP A 117 -25.14 50.21 19.99
N THR A 118 -23.96 49.85 20.51
CA THR A 118 -22.89 50.80 20.86
C THR A 118 -21.85 50.96 19.76
N ASN A 119 -21.45 49.86 19.10
CA ASN A 119 -20.47 49.88 18.03
C ASN A 119 -20.71 48.73 17.03
N LEU A 120 -21.33 49.06 15.90
CA LEU A 120 -21.65 48.13 14.83
C LEU A 120 -20.41 47.45 14.24
N ALA A 121 -19.30 48.18 14.09
CA ALA A 121 -18.05 47.64 13.56
C ALA A 121 -17.43 46.61 14.52
N ALA A 122 -17.46 46.88 15.82
CA ALA A 122 -17.01 45.94 16.83
C ALA A 122 -17.90 44.68 16.88
N ALA A 123 -19.22 44.84 16.74
CA ALA A 123 -20.16 43.71 16.68
C ALA A 123 -19.87 42.77 15.49
N MET A 124 -19.61 43.32 14.29
CA MET A 124 -19.22 42.51 13.13
C MET A 124 -17.81 41.92 13.29
N GLY A 125 -16.89 42.64 13.93
CA GLY A 125 -15.57 42.14 14.30
C GLY A 125 -15.62 40.90 15.20
N ILE A 126 -16.52 40.88 16.19
CA ILE A 126 -16.75 39.70 17.04
C ILE A 126 -17.19 38.50 16.19
N LYS A 127 -18.16 38.68 15.29
CA LYS A 127 -18.59 37.61 14.37
C LYS A 127 -17.43 37.10 13.51
N ALA A 128 -16.59 37.99 12.98
CA ALA A 128 -15.42 37.63 12.18
C ALA A 128 -14.41 36.79 12.99
N VAL A 129 -14.10 37.18 14.23
CA VAL A 129 -13.18 36.43 15.11
C VAL A 129 -13.70 35.02 15.38
N PHE A 130 -15.00 34.85 15.63
CA PHE A 130 -15.61 33.54 15.84
C PHE A 130 -15.53 32.64 14.59
N VAL A 131 -15.65 33.22 13.38
CA VAL A 131 -15.44 32.48 12.12
C VAL A 131 -13.97 32.11 11.93
N ILE A 132 -13.02 33.00 12.24
CA ILE A 132 -11.58 32.72 12.16
C ILE A 132 -11.20 31.53 13.04
N ILE A 133 -11.65 31.53 14.30
CA ILE A 133 -11.37 30.44 15.25
C ILE A 133 -11.99 29.13 14.75
N ALA A 134 -13.24 29.14 14.32
CA ALA A 134 -13.92 27.95 13.82
C ALA A 134 -13.28 27.41 12.52
N ALA A 135 -12.88 28.28 11.61
CA ALA A 135 -12.18 27.90 10.38
C ALA A 135 -10.80 27.31 10.67
N PHE A 136 -10.09 27.85 11.67
CA PHE A 136 -8.78 27.32 12.08
C PHE A 136 -8.90 25.95 12.71
N ILE A 137 -9.84 25.77 13.66
CA ILE A 137 -10.17 24.46 14.22
C ILE A 137 -10.58 23.51 13.09
N HIS A 138 -11.35 23.97 12.11
CA HIS A 138 -11.75 23.15 10.98
C HIS A 138 -10.56 22.64 10.19
N GLY A 139 -9.69 23.54 9.73
CA GLY A 139 -8.50 23.18 8.97
C GLY A 139 -7.58 22.24 9.74
N TYR A 140 -7.36 22.51 11.03
CA TYR A 140 -6.47 21.72 11.88
C TYR A 140 -6.98 20.30 12.09
N VAL A 141 -8.26 20.13 12.47
CA VAL A 141 -8.86 18.82 12.73
C VAL A 141 -9.00 18.02 11.42
N ARG A 142 -9.31 18.69 10.30
CA ARG A 142 -9.39 18.07 8.97
C ARG A 142 -8.06 17.43 8.55
N LEU A 143 -6.92 18.10 8.75
CA LEU A 143 -5.63 17.52 8.38
C LEU A 143 -5.15 16.48 9.41
N SER A 144 -5.21 16.80 10.70
CA SER A 144 -4.67 15.95 11.77
C SER A 144 -5.47 14.66 11.98
N THR A 145 -6.79 14.73 11.82
CA THR A 145 -7.72 13.61 12.02
C THR A 145 -8.74 13.53 10.89
N PRO A 146 -8.40 12.94 9.74
CA PRO A 146 -9.32 12.85 8.59
C PRO A 146 -10.62 12.09 8.90
N ARG A 147 -10.58 11.17 9.87
CA ARG A 147 -11.78 10.45 10.34
C ARG A 147 -12.84 11.43 10.89
N LEU A 148 -12.41 12.57 11.43
CA LEU A 148 -13.31 13.59 11.97
C LEU A 148 -13.87 14.57 10.92
N PHE A 149 -13.52 14.42 9.64
CA PHE A 149 -13.88 15.37 8.59
C PHE A 149 -15.38 15.71 8.54
N LEU A 150 -16.26 14.70 8.57
CA LEU A 150 -17.70 14.94 8.46
C LEU A 150 -18.25 15.75 9.65
N MET A 151 -17.76 15.51 10.88
CA MET A 151 -18.17 16.27 12.07
C MET A 151 -17.77 17.73 11.92
N VAL A 152 -16.53 17.99 11.51
CA VAL A 152 -16.00 19.35 11.38
C VAL A 152 -16.62 20.08 10.16
N LEU A 153 -16.96 19.34 9.11
CA LEU A 153 -17.73 19.85 7.98
C LEU A 153 -19.13 20.28 8.40
N LEU A 154 -19.85 19.45 9.16
CA LEU A 154 -21.17 19.83 9.65
C LEU A 154 -21.12 20.83 10.81
N MET A 155 -19.97 21.02 11.46
CA MET A 155 -19.74 22.12 12.41
C MET A 155 -19.58 23.47 11.69
N ILE A 156 -18.82 23.53 10.60
CA ILE A 156 -18.54 24.82 9.94
C ILE A 156 -19.75 25.36 9.16
N ILE A 157 -20.67 24.49 8.71
CA ILE A 157 -21.86 24.89 7.95
C ILE A 157 -22.79 25.83 8.75
N PRO A 158 -23.28 25.46 9.95
CA PRO A 158 -24.07 26.36 10.79
C PRO A 158 -23.31 27.61 11.22
N VAL A 159 -21.99 27.51 11.44
CA VAL A 159 -21.14 28.65 11.80
C VAL A 159 -21.11 29.69 10.69
N LEU A 160 -20.86 29.27 9.44
CA LEU A 160 -20.86 30.18 8.31
C LEU A 160 -22.26 30.76 8.07
N ILE A 161 -23.31 29.94 8.06
CA ILE A 161 -24.68 30.42 7.84
C ILE A 161 -25.14 31.40 8.94
N GLY A 162 -24.86 31.09 10.20
CA GLY A 162 -25.26 31.93 11.33
C GLY A 162 -24.49 33.23 11.45
N LEU A 163 -23.16 33.17 11.36
CA LEU A 163 -22.31 34.34 11.61
C LEU A 163 -22.19 35.28 10.41
N THR A 164 -22.49 34.84 9.19
CA THR A 164 -22.61 35.74 8.02
C THR A 164 -24.03 36.26 7.80
N SER A 165 -24.99 35.87 8.65
CA SER A 165 -26.37 36.35 8.58
C SER A 165 -26.48 37.78 9.15
N PRO A 166 -27.38 38.61 8.61
CA PRO A 166 -27.71 39.92 9.19
C PRO A 166 -28.41 39.83 10.56
N ALA A 167 -28.71 38.62 11.06
CA ALA A 167 -29.33 38.43 12.37
C ALA A 167 -28.53 39.08 13.50
N VAL A 168 -29.21 39.92 14.29
CA VAL A 168 -28.62 40.68 15.42
C VAL A 168 -28.83 39.96 16.75
N LYS A 169 -30.00 39.34 16.95
CA LYS A 169 -30.36 38.65 18.19
C LYS A 169 -30.40 37.13 17.99
N VAL A 170 -30.09 36.38 19.04
CA VAL A 170 -30.24 34.93 19.05
C VAL A 170 -31.73 34.59 19.03
N SER A 171 -32.14 33.74 18.09
CA SER A 171 -33.52 33.27 17.98
C SER A 171 -33.61 31.77 18.25
N TYR A 172 -34.70 31.32 18.88
CA TYR A 172 -35.01 29.90 19.05
C TYR A 172 -35.22 29.18 17.70
N THR A 173 -35.60 29.92 16.65
CA THR A 173 -35.72 29.36 15.30
C THR A 173 -34.38 28.98 14.69
N PHE A 174 -33.27 29.57 15.18
CA PHE A 174 -31.95 29.32 14.63
C PHE A 174 -31.46 27.90 14.93
N PRO A 175 -31.53 27.34 16.15
CA PRO A 175 -31.20 25.94 16.38
C PRO A 175 -32.17 24.95 15.70
N THR A 176 -33.48 25.19 15.77
CA THR A 176 -34.49 24.22 15.29
C THR A 176 -34.42 24.02 13.78
N GLN A 177 -34.13 25.07 13.00
CA GLN A 177 -33.98 24.95 11.55
C GLN A 177 -32.80 24.09 11.09
N PHE A 178 -31.78 23.86 11.94
CA PHE A 178 -30.69 22.93 11.63
C PHE A 178 -31.00 21.53 12.16
N PHE A 179 -31.45 21.42 13.41
CA PHE A 179 -31.61 20.11 14.06
C PHE A 179 -32.75 19.30 13.48
N TYR A 180 -33.93 19.89 13.23
CA TYR A 180 -35.09 19.12 12.79
C TYR A 180 -34.88 18.46 11.42
N PRO A 181 -34.42 19.17 10.35
CA PRO A 181 -34.15 18.52 9.07
C PRO A 181 -33.08 17.42 9.15
N ILE A 182 -32.02 17.63 9.95
CA ILE A 182 -30.90 16.69 10.08
C ILE A 182 -31.32 15.44 10.85
N LEU A 183 -31.99 15.58 12.00
CA LEU A 183 -32.45 14.44 12.82
C LEU A 183 -33.49 13.59 12.09
N THR A 184 -34.38 14.22 11.33
CA THR A 184 -35.36 13.49 10.53
C THR A 184 -34.70 12.71 9.40
N SER A 185 -33.71 13.31 8.72
CA SER A 185 -32.89 12.60 7.74
C SER A 185 -32.15 11.41 8.38
N VAL A 186 -31.54 11.59 9.55
CA VAL A 186 -30.89 10.51 10.32
C VAL A 186 -31.85 9.36 10.61
N GLY A 187 -33.08 9.67 11.07
CA GLY A 187 -34.12 8.67 11.32
C GLY A 187 -34.51 7.88 10.07
N VAL A 188 -34.75 8.57 8.94
CA VAL A 188 -35.09 7.93 7.66
C VAL A 188 -33.94 7.05 7.15
N MET A 189 -32.69 7.52 7.23
CA MET A 189 -31.53 6.73 6.79
C MET A 189 -31.37 5.44 7.61
N LEU A 190 -31.53 5.52 8.93
CA LEU A 190 -31.47 4.36 9.83
C LEU A 190 -32.60 3.37 9.52
N LEU A 191 -33.82 3.86 9.34
CA LEU A 191 -34.99 3.04 9.02
C LEU A 191 -34.77 2.29 7.70
N VAL A 192 -34.39 2.99 6.63
CA VAL A 192 -34.19 2.37 5.31
C VAL A 192 -33.05 1.35 5.34
N ASN A 193 -31.95 1.63 6.03
CA ASN A 193 -30.81 0.70 6.10
C ASN A 193 -31.17 -0.61 6.83
N VAL A 194 -31.94 -0.51 7.92
CA VAL A 194 -32.37 -1.68 8.72
C VAL A 194 -33.48 -2.46 8.02
N SER A 195 -34.46 -1.78 7.43
CA SER A 195 -35.64 -2.41 6.84
C SER A 195 -35.39 -3.00 5.44
N ILE A 196 -34.46 -2.43 4.65
CA ILE A 196 -34.29 -2.79 3.23
C ILE A 196 -32.88 -3.38 3.01
N PHE A 197 -32.83 -4.68 2.73
CA PHE A 197 -31.61 -5.50 2.49
C PHE A 197 -30.43 -5.26 3.47
N PRO A 198 -30.57 -5.44 4.78
CA PRO A 198 -29.54 -5.03 5.76
C PRO A 198 -28.14 -5.59 5.45
N GLU A 199 -27.13 -4.72 5.43
CA GLU A 199 -25.72 -5.09 5.19
C GLU A 199 -24.88 -4.87 6.46
N PHE A 200 -24.54 -5.99 7.13
CA PHE A 200 -23.73 -5.97 8.36
C PHE A 200 -22.23 -6.14 8.04
N GLY A 201 -21.38 -5.44 8.79
CA GLY A 201 -19.92 -5.51 8.63
C GLY A 201 -19.31 -6.90 8.91
N SER A 202 -19.90 -7.67 9.83
CA SER A 202 -19.45 -9.03 10.16
C SER A 202 -19.52 -9.99 8.97
N THR A 203 -20.59 -9.93 8.18
CA THR A 203 -20.74 -10.74 6.96
C THR A 203 -19.70 -10.35 5.91
N GLN A 204 -19.44 -9.06 5.73
CA GLN A 204 -18.45 -8.59 4.76
C GLN A 204 -17.02 -8.97 5.16
N LEU A 205 -16.68 -8.87 6.45
CA LEU A 205 -15.38 -9.30 6.95
C LEU A 205 -15.16 -10.80 6.70
N CYS A 206 -16.19 -11.61 6.90
CA CYS A 206 -16.16 -13.04 6.59
C CYS A 206 -15.91 -13.28 5.09
N MET A 207 -16.71 -12.67 4.20
CA MET A 207 -16.53 -12.80 2.75
C MET A 207 -15.14 -12.35 2.28
N ALA A 208 -14.68 -11.19 2.74
CA ALA A 208 -13.35 -10.68 2.41
C ALA A 208 -12.22 -11.62 2.88
N THR A 209 -12.41 -12.27 4.05
CA THR A 209 -11.47 -13.27 4.57
C THR A 209 -11.45 -14.52 3.68
N ILE A 210 -12.62 -15.06 3.33
CA ILE A 210 -12.73 -16.26 2.47
C ILE A 210 -12.14 -15.98 1.08
N GLU A 211 -12.50 -14.87 0.45
CA GLU A 211 -11.97 -14.50 -0.87
C GLU A 211 -10.45 -14.29 -0.87
N THR A 212 -9.87 -13.81 0.23
CA THR A 212 -8.40 -13.75 0.35
C THR A 212 -7.78 -15.12 0.51
N LEU A 213 -8.39 -16.03 1.29
CA LEU A 213 -7.85 -17.38 1.47
C LEU A 213 -7.88 -18.18 0.16
N GLN A 214 -8.95 -18.04 -0.62
CA GLN A 214 -9.05 -18.68 -1.95
C GLN A 214 -7.98 -18.16 -2.92
N GLU A 215 -7.65 -16.87 -2.89
CA GLU A 215 -6.58 -16.31 -3.74
C GLU A 215 -5.19 -16.74 -3.27
N VAL A 216 -4.97 -16.86 -1.95
CA VAL A 216 -3.75 -17.46 -1.38
C VAL A 216 -3.59 -18.89 -1.88
N GLN A 217 -4.63 -19.71 -1.76
CA GLN A 217 -4.66 -21.11 -2.18
C GLN A 217 -4.37 -21.25 -3.69
N LYS A 218 -5.03 -20.45 -4.52
CA LYS A 218 -4.81 -20.43 -5.97
C LYS A 218 -3.36 -20.11 -6.32
N MET A 219 -2.80 -19.10 -5.67
CA MET A 219 -1.42 -18.67 -5.90
C MET A 219 -0.40 -19.70 -5.41
N GLN A 220 -0.64 -20.35 -4.26
CA GLN A 220 0.22 -21.44 -3.75
C GLN A 220 0.22 -22.64 -4.69
N LYS A 221 -0.96 -23.03 -5.19
CA LYS A 221 -1.08 -24.13 -6.16
C LYS A 221 -0.33 -23.83 -7.46
N ALA A 222 -0.53 -22.63 -8.02
CA ALA A 222 0.16 -22.20 -9.23
C ALA A 222 1.69 -22.10 -9.03
N ALA A 223 2.15 -21.64 -7.85
CA ALA A 223 3.57 -21.58 -7.53
C ALA A 223 4.19 -22.98 -7.43
N ALA A 224 3.51 -23.94 -6.77
CA ALA A 224 3.97 -25.32 -6.69
C ALA A 224 3.99 -26.00 -8.07
N GLU A 225 2.95 -25.82 -8.88
CA GLU A 225 2.89 -26.37 -10.24
C GLU A 225 3.99 -25.80 -11.15
N LEU A 226 4.27 -24.49 -11.06
CA LEU A 226 5.35 -23.86 -11.83
C LEU A 226 6.73 -24.32 -11.33
N PHE A 227 6.94 -24.38 -10.02
CA PHE A 227 8.20 -24.82 -9.44
C PHE A 227 8.55 -26.26 -9.84
N ILE A 228 7.55 -27.14 -9.86
CA ILE A 228 7.69 -28.51 -10.35
C ILE A 228 7.85 -28.53 -11.87
N ALA A 229 7.18 -27.66 -12.63
CA ALA A 229 7.33 -27.61 -14.08
C ALA A 229 8.78 -27.38 -14.54
N PHE A 230 9.61 -26.76 -13.71
CA PHE A 230 11.04 -26.62 -13.97
C PHE A 230 11.80 -27.97 -13.98
N SER A 231 11.32 -29.00 -13.29
CA SER A 231 11.95 -30.34 -13.28
C SER A 231 11.72 -31.13 -14.57
N VAL A 232 10.56 -30.92 -15.22
CA VAL A 232 10.09 -31.72 -16.36
C VAL A 232 10.62 -31.18 -17.70
N GLY A 233 11.36 -30.07 -17.70
CA GLY A 233 11.86 -29.47 -18.93
C GLY A 233 10.75 -28.96 -19.86
N LYS A 234 9.67 -28.41 -19.30
CA LYS A 234 8.58 -27.80 -20.09
C LYS A 234 9.08 -26.62 -20.94
N ASP A 235 8.34 -26.33 -22.01
CA ASP A 235 8.66 -25.25 -22.95
C ASP A 235 8.95 -23.91 -22.23
N PRO A 236 10.04 -23.21 -22.61
CA PRO A 236 10.42 -21.88 -22.10
C PRO A 236 9.26 -20.90 -21.99
N GLU A 237 8.44 -20.86 -23.04
CA GLU A 237 7.34 -19.90 -23.20
C GLU A 237 6.21 -20.15 -22.20
N GLN A 238 5.93 -21.42 -21.87
CA GLN A 238 4.92 -21.78 -20.88
C GLN A 238 5.39 -21.41 -19.46
N CYS A 239 6.66 -21.58 -19.16
CA CYS A 239 7.25 -21.16 -17.88
C CYS A 239 7.21 -19.64 -17.71
N VAL A 240 7.51 -18.87 -18.77
CA VAL A 240 7.41 -17.40 -18.76
C VAL A 240 5.96 -16.94 -18.56
N ALA A 241 5.01 -17.55 -19.28
CA ALA A 241 3.58 -17.24 -19.13
C ALA A 241 3.08 -17.54 -17.71
N GLY A 242 3.44 -18.71 -17.16
CA GLY A 242 3.09 -19.09 -15.79
C GLY A 242 3.69 -18.14 -14.74
N LEU A 243 4.92 -17.68 -14.94
CA LEU A 243 5.55 -16.71 -14.05
C LEU A 243 4.88 -15.33 -14.13
N ARG A 244 4.48 -14.88 -15.32
CA ARG A 244 3.68 -13.66 -15.51
C ARG A 244 2.38 -13.73 -14.73
N ASP A 245 1.62 -14.81 -14.91
CA ASP A 245 0.36 -15.01 -14.20
C ASP A 245 0.56 -14.99 -12.68
N LEU A 246 1.65 -15.57 -12.17
CA LEU A 246 2.00 -15.51 -10.75
C LEU A 246 2.33 -14.10 -10.26
N THR A 247 3.06 -13.30 -11.05
CA THR A 247 3.37 -11.91 -10.68
C THR A 247 2.12 -11.03 -10.66
N ASP A 248 1.19 -11.23 -11.60
CA ASP A 248 -0.09 -10.54 -11.62
C ASP A 248 -0.97 -10.97 -10.43
N MET A 249 -1.00 -12.27 -10.11
CA MET A 249 -1.66 -12.80 -8.90
C MET A 249 -1.05 -12.23 -7.61
N LYS A 250 0.28 -12.06 -7.53
CA LYS A 250 1.00 -11.46 -6.39
C LYS A 250 0.54 -10.03 -6.14
N ALA A 251 0.42 -9.21 -7.19
CA ALA A 251 -0.09 -7.84 -7.08
C ALA A 251 -1.55 -7.81 -6.62
N LYS A 252 -2.42 -8.65 -7.21
CA LYS A 252 -3.83 -8.77 -6.85
C LYS A 252 -4.03 -9.22 -5.39
N LEU A 253 -3.28 -10.23 -4.95
CA LEU A 253 -3.34 -10.73 -3.58
C LEU A 253 -2.89 -9.66 -2.57
N ARG A 254 -1.82 -8.91 -2.86
CA ARG A 254 -1.37 -7.80 -2.01
C ARG A 254 -2.47 -6.75 -1.82
N ALA A 255 -3.15 -6.37 -2.90
CA ALA A 255 -4.29 -5.43 -2.85
C ALA A 255 -5.44 -6.00 -2.01
N LYS A 256 -5.81 -7.28 -2.21
CA LYS A 256 -6.87 -7.94 -1.43
C LYS A 256 -6.52 -8.05 0.06
N VAL A 257 -5.29 -8.39 0.43
CA VAL A 257 -4.85 -8.47 1.84
C VAL A 257 -4.89 -7.10 2.51
N ALA A 258 -4.49 -6.04 1.81
CA ALA A 258 -4.65 -4.67 2.30
C ALA A 258 -6.12 -4.31 2.52
N ALA A 259 -6.99 -4.67 1.56
CA ALA A 259 -8.43 -4.45 1.65
C ALA A 259 -9.06 -5.23 2.83
N THR A 260 -8.78 -6.52 3.00
CA THR A 260 -9.31 -7.35 4.11
C THR A 260 -8.84 -6.82 5.47
N LYS A 261 -7.60 -6.34 5.57
CA LYS A 261 -7.10 -5.69 6.78
C LYS A 261 -7.85 -4.38 7.08
N ALA A 262 -8.15 -3.58 6.05
CA ALA A 262 -8.94 -2.36 6.19
C ALA A 262 -10.37 -2.67 6.64
N VAL A 263 -11.02 -3.66 6.01
CA VAL A 263 -12.36 -4.16 6.39
C VAL A 263 -12.37 -4.65 7.84
N TYR A 264 -11.37 -5.43 8.26
CA TYR A 264 -11.25 -5.86 9.66
C TYR A 264 -11.15 -4.67 10.62
N THR A 265 -10.34 -3.65 10.29
CA THR A 265 -10.21 -2.48 11.14
C THR A 265 -11.52 -1.71 11.23
N GLU A 266 -12.23 -1.51 10.12
CA GLU A 266 -13.53 -0.86 10.08
C GLU A 266 -14.53 -1.62 10.97
N CYS A 267 -14.75 -2.90 10.70
CA CYS A 267 -15.69 -3.74 11.44
C CYS A 267 -15.34 -3.91 12.92
N SER A 268 -14.08 -3.75 13.32
CA SER A 268 -13.67 -3.78 14.73
C SER A 268 -14.16 -2.57 15.55
N PHE A 269 -14.52 -1.49 14.87
CA PHE A 269 -15.07 -0.27 15.47
C PHE A 269 -16.57 -0.08 15.18
N GLU A 270 -17.19 -0.99 14.43
CA GLU A 270 -18.60 -0.95 14.12
C GLU A 270 -19.45 -1.64 15.21
N LEU A 271 -20.69 -1.18 15.35
CA LEU A 271 -21.73 -1.94 16.04
C LEU A 271 -22.11 -3.13 15.14
N ALA A 272 -21.90 -4.35 15.62
CA ALA A 272 -22.16 -5.57 14.84
C ALA A 272 -23.35 -6.35 15.40
N TYR A 273 -24.26 -6.78 14.53
CA TYR A 273 -25.33 -7.71 14.87
C TYR A 273 -25.00 -9.08 14.27
N SER A 274 -24.47 -9.98 15.08
CA SER A 274 -24.03 -11.31 14.64
C SER A 274 -23.99 -12.31 15.81
N VAL A 275 -23.78 -13.60 15.51
CA VAL A 275 -23.61 -14.64 16.53
C VAL A 275 -22.28 -14.46 17.27
N LEU A 276 -21.21 -14.25 16.51
CA LEU A 276 -19.86 -13.97 16.99
C LEU A 276 -19.47 -12.52 16.77
N ALA A 277 -18.61 -11.98 17.63
CA ALA A 277 -18.13 -10.61 17.47
C ALA A 277 -17.03 -10.55 16.39
N PRO A 278 -16.98 -9.53 15.50
CA PRO A 278 -15.96 -9.43 14.43
C PRO A 278 -14.50 -9.54 14.91
N ARG A 279 -14.26 -9.16 16.17
CA ARG A 279 -12.96 -9.25 16.85
C ARG A 279 -12.46 -10.68 17.05
N GLU A 280 -13.34 -11.67 17.14
CA GLU A 280 -12.98 -13.08 17.35
C GLU A 280 -12.29 -13.64 16.09
N LEU A 281 -12.61 -13.12 14.90
CA LEU A 281 -11.93 -13.48 13.64
C LEU A 281 -10.51 -12.91 13.49
N LYS A 282 -9.98 -12.17 14.48
CA LYS A 282 -8.66 -11.50 14.39
C LYS A 282 -7.51 -12.44 14.03
N HIS A 283 -7.50 -13.62 14.64
CA HIS A 283 -6.40 -14.57 14.49
C HIS A 283 -6.33 -15.14 13.08
N ILE A 284 -7.48 -15.30 12.41
CA ILE A 284 -7.58 -15.75 11.02
C ILE A 284 -7.40 -14.56 10.05
N SER A 285 -8.32 -13.58 10.11
CA SER A 285 -8.42 -12.49 9.13
C SER A 285 -7.24 -11.51 9.09
N ARG A 286 -6.48 -11.40 10.20
CA ARG A 286 -5.38 -10.44 10.30
C ARG A 286 -4.02 -11.08 10.51
N LYS A 287 -3.89 -11.99 11.50
CA LYS A 287 -2.60 -12.64 11.79
C LYS A 287 -2.34 -13.78 10.79
N GLY A 288 -3.30 -14.69 10.65
CA GLY A 288 -3.25 -15.83 9.73
C GLY A 288 -3.00 -15.41 8.29
N ILE A 289 -3.88 -14.55 7.73
CA ILE A 289 -3.72 -14.02 6.36
C ILE A 289 -2.34 -13.36 6.16
N LYS A 290 -1.86 -12.53 7.11
CA LYS A 290 -0.55 -11.87 6.98
C LYS A 290 0.57 -12.91 6.86
N ASN A 291 0.57 -13.88 7.77
CA ASN A 291 1.63 -14.87 7.87
C ASN A 291 1.66 -15.80 6.66
N ILE A 292 0.50 -16.37 6.28
CA ILE A 292 0.41 -17.28 5.13
C ILE A 292 0.75 -16.56 3.82
N THR A 293 0.29 -15.31 3.64
CA THR A 293 0.61 -14.52 2.43
C THR A 293 2.10 -14.23 2.32
N GLY A 294 2.77 -13.94 3.44
CA GLY A 294 4.22 -13.72 3.44
C GLY A 294 4.99 -14.94 2.93
N LYS A 295 4.56 -16.14 3.33
CA LYS A 295 5.13 -17.41 2.84
C LYS A 295 4.79 -17.67 1.38
N THR A 296 3.56 -17.39 0.94
CA THR A 296 3.19 -17.47 -0.48
C THR A 296 4.02 -16.54 -1.37
N PHE A 297 4.30 -15.31 -0.92
CA PHE A 297 5.18 -14.40 -1.66
C PHE A 297 6.61 -14.91 -1.74
N SER A 298 7.08 -15.59 -0.69
CA SER A 298 8.42 -16.21 -0.67
C SER A 298 8.48 -17.41 -1.63
N LEU A 299 7.42 -18.21 -1.75
CA LEU A 299 7.30 -19.30 -2.74
C LEU A 299 7.38 -18.79 -4.18
N VAL A 300 6.67 -17.70 -4.50
CA VAL A 300 6.79 -17.06 -5.83
C VAL A 300 8.18 -16.48 -6.04
N GLY A 301 8.79 -15.93 -4.98
CA GLY A 301 10.19 -15.52 -5.02
C GLY A 301 11.13 -16.66 -5.41
N ALA A 302 10.95 -17.86 -4.85
CA ALA A 302 11.76 -19.00 -5.23
C ALA A 302 11.51 -19.44 -6.68
N CYS A 303 10.28 -19.29 -7.21
CA CYS A 303 9.99 -19.54 -8.63
C CYS A 303 10.68 -18.53 -9.55
N GLU A 304 10.72 -17.25 -9.17
CA GLU A 304 11.47 -16.19 -9.87
C GLU A 304 12.97 -16.53 -9.92
N SER A 305 13.55 -16.95 -8.79
CA SER A 305 14.97 -17.36 -8.70
C SER A 305 15.25 -18.65 -9.46
N ALA A 306 14.31 -19.60 -9.51
CA ALA A 306 14.46 -20.87 -10.22
C ALA A 306 14.49 -20.64 -11.73
N TYR A 307 13.61 -19.78 -12.22
CA TYR A 307 13.59 -19.36 -13.62
C TYR A 307 14.89 -18.64 -14.01
N ALA A 308 15.42 -17.79 -13.14
CA ALA A 308 16.68 -17.10 -13.38
C ALA A 308 17.88 -18.06 -13.48
N LEU A 309 17.84 -19.17 -12.73
CA LEU A 309 18.89 -20.18 -12.69
C LEU A 309 18.88 -21.10 -13.92
N MET A 310 17.70 -21.46 -14.45
CA MET A 310 17.59 -22.40 -15.57
C MET A 310 18.01 -21.81 -16.94
N GLY A 311 18.51 -20.57 -17.00
CA GLY A 311 19.19 -20.04 -18.19
C GLY A 311 18.41 -20.05 -19.51
N ILE A 312 17.09 -20.28 -19.49
CA ILE A 312 16.30 -20.58 -20.69
C ILE A 312 16.29 -19.38 -21.65
N GLU A 313 17.17 -19.40 -22.64
CA GLU A 313 17.21 -18.45 -23.74
C GLU A 313 15.99 -18.64 -24.65
N LEU A 314 15.29 -17.55 -24.98
CA LEU A 314 14.50 -17.48 -26.21
C LEU A 314 15.49 -17.63 -27.37
N ARG A 315 15.56 -18.83 -27.94
CA ARG A 315 16.40 -19.20 -29.08
C ARG A 315 16.26 -18.14 -30.18
N ALA A 316 17.33 -17.42 -30.48
CA ALA A 316 17.36 -16.53 -31.63
C ALA A 316 17.13 -17.34 -32.93
N PRO A 317 16.44 -16.80 -33.94
CA PRO A 317 16.22 -17.51 -35.20
C PRO A 317 17.56 -17.88 -35.87
N PRO A 318 17.64 -19.03 -36.55
CA PRO A 318 18.88 -19.55 -37.10
C PRO A 318 19.37 -18.64 -38.23
N GLY A 319 20.51 -17.98 -38.04
CA GLY A 319 21.12 -17.10 -39.04
C GLY A 319 22.16 -16.11 -38.52
N GLY A 320 22.26 -15.88 -37.21
CA GLY A 320 23.27 -14.99 -36.63
C GLY A 320 24.48 -15.75 -36.09
N LYS A 321 25.56 -15.85 -36.87
CA LYS A 321 26.88 -16.25 -36.36
C LYS A 321 27.46 -15.14 -35.49
N TYR A 322 27.21 -15.15 -34.18
CA TYR A 322 28.03 -14.40 -33.22
C TYR A 322 28.06 -15.15 -31.89
N ASP A 323 29.25 -15.42 -31.40
CA ASP A 323 29.56 -16.10 -30.14
C ASP A 323 29.17 -15.19 -28.94
N ILE A 324 28.23 -15.63 -28.11
CA ILE A 324 27.47 -14.81 -27.13
C ILE A 324 28.16 -14.76 -25.74
N ASN A 325 29.46 -15.02 -25.63
CA ASN A 325 30.01 -15.46 -24.34
C ASN A 325 30.46 -14.38 -23.33
N TRP A 326 29.92 -13.15 -23.29
CA TRP A 326 30.58 -12.10 -22.47
C TRP A 326 29.74 -11.06 -21.70
N TYR A 327 28.59 -11.42 -21.11
CA TYR A 327 28.08 -10.73 -19.90
C TYR A 327 27.29 -11.66 -18.96
N LYS A 328 27.81 -12.87 -18.76
CA LYS A 328 27.48 -13.73 -17.61
C LYS A 328 28.04 -13.07 -16.35
N SER A 329 27.18 -12.51 -15.51
CA SER A 329 27.54 -12.13 -14.14
C SER A 329 27.62 -13.41 -13.32
N GLN A 330 28.76 -14.10 -13.27
CA GLN A 330 29.23 -15.06 -12.25
C GLN A 330 28.27 -16.14 -11.65
N ARG A 331 26.98 -16.17 -11.98
CA ARG A 331 25.93 -17.13 -11.55
C ARG A 331 26.00 -18.43 -12.34
N GLU A 332 26.42 -18.35 -13.60
CA GLU A 332 26.34 -19.46 -14.55
C GLU A 332 27.62 -20.32 -14.65
N GLU A 333 28.64 -20.11 -13.81
CA GLU A 333 29.81 -21.02 -13.75
C GLU A 333 29.73 -22.03 -12.58
N SER A 334 28.67 -21.97 -11.74
CA SER A 334 28.49 -22.88 -10.59
C SER A 334 27.11 -23.50 -10.45
N ALA A 335 26.16 -23.18 -11.33
CA ALA A 335 24.80 -23.70 -11.24
C ALA A 335 24.61 -24.96 -12.10
N ASP A 336 24.30 -26.09 -11.48
CA ASP A 336 24.12 -27.40 -12.14
C ASP A 336 22.62 -27.65 -12.40
N GLU A 337 22.19 -27.41 -13.65
CA GLU A 337 20.80 -27.58 -14.08
C GLU A 337 20.33 -29.04 -13.96
N GLU A 338 21.22 -30.01 -14.19
CA GLU A 338 20.91 -31.44 -14.08
C GLU A 338 20.70 -31.83 -12.61
N LEU A 339 21.52 -31.30 -11.72
CA LEU A 339 21.36 -31.47 -10.28
C LEU A 339 20.06 -30.87 -9.76
N LEU A 340 19.70 -29.66 -10.20
CA LEU A 340 18.41 -29.03 -9.83
C LEU A 340 17.23 -29.91 -10.26
N LYS A 341 17.25 -30.43 -11.49
CA LYS A 341 16.20 -31.33 -12.00
C LYS A 341 16.14 -32.64 -11.21
N ALA A 342 17.29 -33.26 -10.94
CA ALA A 342 17.37 -34.50 -10.16
C ALA A 342 16.82 -34.33 -8.73
N LEU A 343 17.14 -33.22 -8.08
CA LEU A 343 16.62 -32.88 -6.76
C LEU A 343 15.11 -32.59 -6.78
N LEU A 344 14.62 -31.83 -7.77
CA LEU A 344 13.20 -31.50 -7.88
C LEU A 344 12.33 -32.75 -8.10
N ILE A 345 12.77 -33.70 -8.93
CA ILE A 345 12.06 -34.98 -9.15
C ILE A 345 11.87 -35.74 -7.84
N ARG A 346 12.90 -35.76 -6.98
CA ARG A 346 12.85 -36.46 -5.68
C ARG A 346 11.93 -35.79 -4.67
N VAL A 347 11.81 -34.46 -4.73
CA VAL A 347 11.02 -33.66 -3.77
C VAL A 347 9.59 -33.38 -4.29
N GLU A 348 9.27 -33.73 -5.54
CA GLU A 348 7.98 -33.49 -6.18
C GLU A 348 6.79 -34.11 -5.42
N ALA A 349 6.87 -35.41 -5.10
CA ALA A 349 5.76 -36.11 -4.46
C ALA A 349 5.45 -35.55 -3.04
N PRO A 350 6.45 -35.37 -2.15
CA PRO A 350 6.26 -34.69 -0.87
C PRO A 350 5.65 -33.28 -1.02
N LEU A 351 6.12 -32.47 -1.99
CA LEU A 351 5.60 -31.12 -2.24
C LEU A 351 4.13 -31.13 -2.62
N ARG A 352 3.73 -32.00 -3.56
CA ARG A 352 2.33 -32.13 -4.01
C ARG A 352 1.42 -32.56 -2.88
N GLN A 353 1.86 -33.52 -2.06
CA GLN A 353 1.08 -34.03 -0.93
C GLN A 353 0.83 -32.93 0.12
N LEU A 354 1.88 -32.21 0.54
CA LEU A 354 1.73 -31.14 1.52
C LEU A 354 0.91 -29.96 0.97
N GLN A 355 1.09 -29.61 -0.31
CA GLN A 355 0.31 -28.55 -0.96
C GLN A 355 -1.18 -28.91 -1.01
N ALA A 356 -1.52 -30.16 -1.35
CA ALA A 356 -2.90 -30.64 -1.37
C ALA A 356 -3.53 -30.65 0.03
N ALA A 357 -2.80 -31.13 1.05
CA ALA A 357 -3.24 -31.10 2.45
C ALA A 357 -3.49 -29.67 2.94
N THR A 358 -2.56 -28.75 2.66
CA THR A 358 -2.69 -27.33 3.01
C THR A 358 -3.89 -26.69 2.32
N SER A 359 -4.10 -26.98 1.03
CA SER A 359 -5.25 -26.50 0.26
C SER A 359 -6.58 -26.95 0.89
N ARG A 360 -6.70 -28.24 1.22
CA ARG A 360 -7.92 -28.78 1.86
C ARG A 360 -8.16 -28.16 3.24
N ALA A 361 -7.12 -27.95 4.04
CA ALA A 361 -7.24 -27.26 5.33
C ALA A 361 -7.76 -25.82 5.19
N LEU A 362 -7.32 -25.05 4.17
CA LEU A 362 -7.83 -23.70 3.92
C LEU A 362 -9.30 -23.68 3.46
N ASP A 363 -9.74 -24.72 2.73
CA ASP A 363 -11.16 -24.88 2.37
C ASP A 363 -12.02 -25.11 3.62
N ILE A 364 -11.55 -25.94 4.56
CA ILE A 364 -12.23 -26.20 5.84
C ILE A 364 -12.26 -24.94 6.71
N VAL A 365 -11.15 -24.20 6.80
CA VAL A 365 -11.12 -22.90 7.49
C VAL A 365 -12.16 -21.96 6.89
N SER A 366 -12.27 -21.92 5.56
CA SER A 366 -13.27 -21.09 4.86
C SER A 366 -14.70 -21.52 5.18
N ALA A 367 -14.97 -22.82 5.23
CA ALA A 367 -16.28 -23.37 5.61
C ALA A 367 -16.63 -23.07 7.08
N CYS A 368 -15.68 -23.23 8.01
CA CYS A 368 -15.84 -22.90 9.43
C CYS A 368 -16.14 -21.42 9.62
N VAL A 369 -15.40 -20.53 8.94
CA VAL A 369 -15.60 -19.07 9.02
C VAL A 369 -16.97 -18.67 8.44
N ALA A 370 -17.38 -19.28 7.33
CA ALA A 370 -18.71 -19.09 6.73
C ALA A 370 -19.84 -19.55 7.68
N TYR A 371 -19.68 -20.70 8.31
CA TYR A 371 -20.61 -21.24 9.31
C TYR A 371 -20.70 -20.32 10.53
N SER A 372 -19.55 -19.94 11.11
CA SER A 372 -19.47 -19.12 12.33
C SER A 372 -20.20 -17.77 12.22
N TYR A 373 -20.19 -17.13 11.05
CA TYR A 373 -20.73 -15.78 10.84
C TYR A 373 -22.02 -15.71 9.99
N ASP A 374 -22.67 -16.84 9.68
CA ASP A 374 -23.93 -16.92 8.91
C ASP A 374 -23.90 -16.21 7.54
N THR A 375 -22.86 -16.44 6.74
CA THR A 375 -22.83 -15.90 5.38
C THR A 375 -23.85 -16.58 4.47
N PRO A 376 -24.61 -15.82 3.64
CA PRO A 376 -25.68 -16.39 2.81
C PRO A 376 -25.18 -17.29 1.66
N SER A 377 -23.95 -17.11 1.17
CA SER A 377 -23.36 -17.92 0.10
C SER A 377 -21.84 -17.89 0.17
N LEU A 378 -21.16 -19.03 -0.09
CA LEU A 378 -19.72 -19.03 -0.34
C LEU A 378 -19.42 -18.38 -1.70
N PRO A 379 -18.28 -17.69 -1.88
CA PRO A 379 -17.83 -17.25 -3.19
C PRO A 379 -17.73 -18.45 -4.14
N ALA A 380 -18.18 -18.30 -5.39
CA ALA A 380 -18.11 -19.38 -6.38
C ALA A 380 -16.64 -19.77 -6.63
N VAL A 381 -16.35 -21.07 -6.53
CA VAL A 381 -15.03 -21.61 -6.87
C VAL A 381 -14.96 -21.78 -8.39
N GLY A 382 -14.31 -20.84 -9.09
CA GLY A 382 -14.12 -20.88 -10.53
C GLY A 382 -15.32 -20.40 -11.37
N LYS A 383 -15.43 -20.89 -12.62
CA LYS A 383 -16.49 -20.50 -13.58
C LYS A 383 -17.83 -21.23 -13.34
N ALA A 384 -17.98 -21.97 -12.23
CA ALA A 384 -19.23 -22.65 -11.91
C ALA A 384 -20.31 -21.60 -11.58
N SER A 385 -21.46 -21.67 -12.27
CA SER A 385 -22.60 -20.75 -12.12
C SER A 385 -23.33 -20.87 -10.77
N SER A 386 -22.98 -21.85 -9.95
CA SER A 386 -23.63 -22.18 -8.67
C SER A 386 -22.74 -21.80 -7.49
N ARG A 387 -23.23 -20.90 -6.62
CA ARG A 387 -22.57 -20.58 -5.34
C ARG A 387 -22.83 -21.72 -4.36
N ALA A 388 -21.77 -22.31 -3.80
CA ALA A 388 -21.92 -23.32 -2.75
C ALA A 388 -22.66 -22.72 -1.54
N ARG A 389 -23.69 -23.44 -1.08
CA ARG A 389 -24.49 -23.04 0.09
C ARG A 389 -23.67 -23.28 1.37
N LYS A 390 -23.89 -22.45 2.39
CA LYS A 390 -23.26 -22.64 3.70
C LYS A 390 -23.56 -24.04 4.25
N PRO A 391 -22.60 -24.69 4.95
CA PRO A 391 -22.88 -25.93 5.67
C PRO A 391 -23.92 -25.68 6.78
N THR A 392 -24.78 -26.67 7.03
CA THR A 392 -25.87 -26.61 8.03
C THR A 392 -25.36 -26.76 9.45
N GLY A 393 -24.25 -27.49 9.63
CA GLY A 393 -23.50 -27.68 10.87
C GLY A 393 -22.10 -28.19 10.55
N ILE A 394 -21.16 -28.03 11.48
CA ILE A 394 -19.80 -28.58 11.38
C ILE A 394 -19.50 -29.26 12.73
N PRO A 395 -19.48 -30.60 12.80
CA PRO A 395 -19.16 -31.31 14.03
C PRO A 395 -17.70 -31.05 14.43
N LEU A 396 -17.47 -30.70 15.70
CA LEU A 396 -16.12 -30.43 16.23
C LEU A 396 -15.13 -31.60 16.00
N PRO A 397 -15.52 -32.89 16.16
CA PRO A 397 -14.61 -34.01 15.88
C PRO A 397 -14.10 -34.06 14.44
N GLU A 398 -14.88 -33.59 13.46
CA GLU A 398 -14.43 -33.55 12.06
C GLU A 398 -13.30 -32.53 11.87
N VAL A 399 -13.37 -31.39 12.57
CA VAL A 399 -12.29 -30.40 12.55
C VAL A 399 -11.03 -30.94 13.23
N ASP A 400 -11.18 -31.71 14.31
CA ASP A 400 -10.08 -32.35 15.04
C ASP A 400 -9.33 -33.37 14.17
N VAL A 401 -10.05 -34.21 13.43
CA VAL A 401 -9.46 -35.15 12.45
C VAL A 401 -8.64 -34.40 11.40
N HIS A 402 -9.12 -33.25 10.94
CA HIS A 402 -8.37 -32.44 9.96
C HIS A 402 -7.14 -31.74 10.54
N ILE A 403 -7.15 -31.40 11.83
CA ILE A 403 -5.98 -30.87 12.55
C ILE A 403 -4.90 -31.96 12.64
N GLU A 404 -5.27 -33.15 13.10
CA GLU A 404 -4.37 -34.30 13.21
C GLU A 404 -3.78 -34.68 11.84
N TRP A 405 -4.62 -34.71 10.80
CA TRP A 405 -4.17 -35.04 9.45
C TRP A 405 -3.15 -34.04 8.89
N LEU A 406 -3.35 -32.73 9.09
CA LEU A 406 -2.39 -31.72 8.64
C LEU A 406 -1.10 -31.73 9.48
N GLU A 407 -1.19 -32.00 10.78
CA GLU A 407 -0.03 -32.19 11.65
C GLU A 407 0.85 -33.34 11.18
N ALA A 408 0.24 -34.52 10.96
CA ALA A 408 0.93 -35.69 10.42
C ALA A 408 1.55 -35.40 9.03
N ALA A 409 0.83 -34.69 8.15
CA ALA A 409 1.35 -34.32 6.83
C ALA A 409 2.57 -33.37 6.91
N ILE A 410 2.61 -32.44 7.88
CA ILE A 410 3.74 -31.53 8.08
C ILE A 410 4.97 -32.28 8.62
N GLU A 411 4.76 -33.20 9.56
CA GLU A 411 5.82 -34.02 10.15
C GLU A 411 6.43 -34.97 9.12
N GLU A 412 5.58 -35.69 8.38
CA GLU A 412 5.99 -36.61 7.34
C GLU A 412 6.70 -35.87 6.18
N PHE A 413 6.20 -34.69 5.78
CA PHE A 413 6.89 -33.84 4.82
C PHE A 413 8.27 -33.42 5.31
N GLY A 414 8.39 -33.08 6.61
CA GLY A 414 9.67 -32.74 7.23
C GLY A 414 10.68 -33.87 7.09
N ARG A 415 10.28 -35.09 7.46
CA ARG A 415 11.11 -36.30 7.44
C ARG A 415 11.51 -36.71 6.02
N THR A 416 10.56 -36.72 5.10
CA THR A 416 10.78 -37.14 3.70
C THR A 416 11.60 -36.11 2.91
N SER A 417 11.38 -34.82 3.13
CA SER A 417 12.13 -33.76 2.43
C SER A 417 13.57 -33.66 2.91
N THR A 418 13.84 -33.83 4.21
CA THR A 418 15.22 -33.88 4.71
C THR A 418 15.94 -35.12 4.21
N ALA A 419 15.32 -36.30 4.27
CA ALA A 419 15.90 -37.53 3.75
C ALA A 419 16.21 -37.43 2.24
N ALA A 420 15.29 -36.84 1.45
CA ALA A 420 15.50 -36.64 0.01
C ALA A 420 16.66 -35.69 -0.31
N LEU A 421 16.86 -34.65 0.52
CA LEU A 421 17.98 -33.72 0.40
C LEU A 421 19.31 -34.34 0.88
N GLU A 422 19.29 -35.17 1.93
CA GLU A 422 20.48 -35.85 2.47
C GLU A 422 21.02 -36.91 1.51
N ILE A 423 20.15 -37.75 0.93
CA ILE A 423 20.56 -38.78 -0.04
C ILE A 423 21.14 -38.15 -1.32
N ALA A 424 20.70 -36.94 -1.66
CA ALA A 424 21.25 -36.21 -2.80
C ALA A 424 22.61 -35.56 -2.50
N ALA A 425 22.89 -35.21 -1.24
CA ALA A 425 24.21 -34.75 -0.81
C ALA A 425 25.25 -35.89 -0.77
N VAL A 426 24.82 -37.15 -0.63
CA VAL A 426 25.71 -38.32 -0.44
C VAL A 426 26.06 -39.06 -1.74
N LEU A 427 25.24 -38.98 -2.80
CA LEU A 427 25.36 -39.88 -3.97
C LEU A 427 26.22 -39.37 -5.15
N GLN A 428 27.03 -38.32 -5.00
CA GLN A 428 27.72 -37.70 -6.16
C GLN A 428 29.22 -38.00 -6.33
N GLU A 429 29.79 -39.04 -5.71
CA GLU A 429 31.11 -39.56 -6.08
C GLU A 429 31.17 -41.11 -6.13
N PRO A 430 31.22 -41.73 -7.32
CA PRO A 430 31.42 -43.18 -7.45
C PRO A 430 32.87 -43.65 -7.27
N HIS A 431 33.86 -42.77 -7.00
CA HIS A 431 35.27 -43.13 -7.16
C HIS A 431 36.28 -42.80 -6.05
N HIS A 432 35.91 -42.27 -4.89
CA HIS A 432 36.82 -42.28 -3.73
C HIS A 432 36.09 -42.69 -2.45
N ASN A 433 36.71 -43.59 -1.68
CA ASN A 433 36.19 -44.21 -0.45
C ASN A 433 36.19 -43.26 0.76
N ASP A 434 36.17 -41.94 0.57
CA ASP A 434 36.01 -40.98 1.66
C ASP A 434 34.58 -40.42 1.63
N VAL A 435 33.85 -40.65 2.71
CA VAL A 435 32.48 -40.15 2.91
C VAL A 435 32.57 -38.67 3.28
N ASP A 436 32.90 -37.83 2.30
CA ASP A 436 32.93 -36.38 2.48
C ASP A 436 31.56 -35.81 2.05
N VAL A 437 30.70 -35.54 3.03
CA VAL A 437 29.39 -34.92 2.77
C VAL A 437 29.65 -33.47 2.35
N ASP A 438 29.54 -33.18 1.05
CA ASP A 438 29.67 -31.82 0.52
C ASP A 438 28.49 -30.94 0.96
N LEU A 439 28.56 -30.42 2.19
CA LEU A 439 27.62 -29.47 2.80
C LEU A 439 27.70 -28.05 2.19
N MET A 440 28.28 -27.90 0.99
CA MET A 440 28.45 -26.61 0.33
C MET A 440 27.11 -25.87 0.11
N PRO A 441 27.08 -24.53 0.28
CA PRO A 441 25.98 -23.69 -0.18
C PRO A 441 25.98 -23.65 -1.72
N ARG A 442 25.31 -24.61 -2.35
CA ARG A 442 25.02 -24.59 -3.79
C ARG A 442 23.66 -23.92 -4.04
N GLU A 443 23.55 -23.16 -5.13
CA GLU A 443 22.36 -22.34 -5.41
C GLU A 443 21.10 -23.19 -5.60
N GLU A 444 21.21 -24.42 -6.12
CA GLU A 444 20.10 -25.36 -6.35
C GLU A 444 19.56 -25.89 -5.03
N VAL A 445 20.48 -26.35 -4.16
CA VAL A 445 20.14 -26.87 -2.83
C VAL A 445 19.52 -25.75 -2.00
N PHE A 446 20.05 -24.54 -2.09
CA PHE A 446 19.46 -23.35 -1.49
C PHE A 446 18.03 -23.10 -1.97
N LEU A 447 17.82 -23.11 -3.29
CA LEU A 447 16.55 -22.77 -3.90
C LEU A 447 15.45 -23.76 -3.51
N ILE A 448 15.77 -25.05 -3.56
CA ILE A 448 14.85 -26.12 -3.15
C ILE A 448 14.59 -26.05 -1.65
N SER A 449 15.62 -25.86 -0.83
CA SER A 449 15.47 -25.75 0.62
C SER A 449 14.63 -24.54 1.02
N SER A 450 14.81 -23.41 0.35
CA SER A 450 13.99 -22.22 0.52
C SER A 450 12.53 -22.48 0.18
N PHE A 451 12.25 -23.17 -0.95
CA PHE A 451 10.88 -23.52 -1.34
C PHE A 451 10.23 -24.49 -0.34
N VAL A 452 10.91 -25.58 -0.01
CA VAL A 452 10.47 -26.61 0.96
C VAL A 452 10.16 -25.98 2.32
N MET A 453 11.06 -25.13 2.83
CA MET A 453 10.91 -24.49 4.13
C MET A 453 9.74 -23.50 4.16
N ASN A 454 9.59 -22.69 3.09
CA ASN A 454 8.46 -21.76 2.99
C ASN A 454 7.12 -22.48 2.83
N LEU A 455 7.08 -23.62 2.13
CA LEU A 455 5.86 -24.43 2.00
C LEU A 455 5.49 -25.07 3.34
N ARG A 456 6.46 -25.63 4.06
CA ARG A 456 6.26 -26.17 5.42
C ARG A 456 5.71 -25.10 6.36
N GLN A 457 6.33 -23.92 6.38
CA GLN A 457 5.86 -22.82 7.22
C GLN A 457 4.46 -22.33 6.83
N SER A 458 4.13 -22.33 5.54
CA SER A 458 2.76 -22.04 5.08
C SER A 458 1.76 -23.06 5.63
N ALA A 459 2.08 -24.36 5.58
CA ALA A 459 1.24 -25.40 6.14
C ALA A 459 1.07 -25.24 7.67
N THR A 460 2.14 -24.89 8.39
CA THR A 460 2.07 -24.60 9.84
C THR A 460 1.16 -23.40 10.13
N HIS A 461 1.17 -22.35 9.30
CA HIS A 461 0.24 -21.23 9.45
C HIS A 461 -1.21 -21.62 9.12
N ALA A 462 -1.44 -22.48 8.13
CA ALA A 462 -2.76 -23.03 7.84
C ALA A 462 -3.28 -23.88 9.02
N LEU A 463 -2.41 -24.66 9.67
CA LEU A 463 -2.72 -25.41 10.89
C LEU A 463 -3.10 -24.48 12.06
N GLU A 464 -2.34 -23.41 12.30
CA GLU A 464 -2.69 -22.41 13.32
C GLU A 464 -4.08 -21.82 13.03
N MET A 465 -4.40 -21.56 11.76
CA MET A 465 -5.72 -21.07 11.35
C MET A 465 -6.84 -22.09 11.56
N LEU A 466 -6.57 -23.38 11.32
CA LEU A 466 -7.52 -24.48 11.53
C LEU A 466 -7.85 -24.69 13.01
N ARG A 467 -6.83 -24.66 13.88
CA ARG A 467 -7.01 -24.67 15.34
C ARG A 467 -7.82 -23.47 15.81
N GLN A 468 -7.61 -22.30 15.23
CA GLN A 468 -8.42 -21.11 15.54
C GLN A 468 -9.85 -21.23 15.01
N SER A 469 -10.08 -21.85 13.83
CA SER A 469 -11.44 -22.06 13.35
C SER A 469 -12.23 -23.03 14.22
N ARG A 470 -11.58 -24.07 14.78
CA ARG A 470 -12.20 -24.95 15.78
C ARG A 470 -12.77 -24.15 16.95
N THR A 471 -11.97 -23.25 17.54
CA THR A 471 -12.42 -22.40 18.66
C THR A 471 -13.58 -21.46 18.27
N LEU A 472 -13.68 -21.05 17.00
CA LEU A 472 -14.80 -20.23 16.51
C LEU A 472 -16.09 -21.03 16.32
N VAL A 473 -15.98 -22.31 15.94
CA VAL A 473 -17.13 -23.22 15.83
C VAL A 473 -17.67 -23.51 17.23
N GLU A 474 -16.78 -23.84 18.16
CA GLU A 474 -17.10 -24.07 19.58
C GLU A 474 -17.80 -22.85 20.21
N ALA A 475 -17.22 -21.65 20.05
CA ALA A 475 -17.82 -20.42 20.57
C ALA A 475 -19.21 -20.10 19.97
N ARG A 476 -19.53 -20.61 18.78
CA ARG A 476 -20.85 -20.49 18.17
C ARG A 476 -21.84 -21.50 18.73
N GLU A 477 -21.41 -22.73 18.95
CA GLU A 477 -22.22 -23.79 19.57
C GLU A 477 -22.61 -23.42 21.00
N ASP A 478 -21.67 -22.87 21.78
CA ASP A 478 -21.92 -22.33 23.13
C ASP A 478 -23.04 -21.27 23.14
N ARG A 479 -23.11 -20.46 22.09
CA ARG A 479 -24.12 -19.40 21.93
C ARG A 479 -25.43 -19.88 21.32
N LYS A 480 -25.56 -21.17 21.00
CA LYS A 480 -26.76 -21.80 20.41
C LYS A 480 -27.30 -21.05 19.17
N GLY A 481 -26.39 -20.46 18.37
CA GLY A 481 -26.75 -19.68 17.18
C GLY A 481 -27.51 -18.37 17.44
N ARG A 482 -27.61 -17.91 18.70
CA ARG A 482 -28.33 -16.67 19.03
C ARG A 482 -27.52 -15.44 18.58
N LYS A 483 -28.15 -14.57 17.79
CA LYS A 483 -27.55 -13.29 17.37
C LYS A 483 -27.64 -12.27 18.50
N SER A 484 -26.56 -11.55 18.75
CA SER A 484 -26.51 -10.49 19.75
C SER A 484 -25.89 -9.21 19.18
N ILE A 485 -26.17 -8.08 19.83
CA ILE A 485 -25.54 -6.80 19.48
C ILE A 485 -24.18 -6.73 20.17
N HIS A 486 -23.13 -6.59 19.38
CA HIS A 486 -21.77 -6.46 19.84
C HIS A 486 -21.30 -5.01 19.74
N PHE A 487 -21.04 -4.40 20.90
CA PHE A 487 -20.49 -3.05 20.98
C PHE A 487 -18.97 -3.02 20.69
N PRO A 488 -18.48 -1.97 20.03
CA PRO A 488 -17.05 -1.81 19.76
C PRO A 488 -16.28 -1.52 21.05
N ARG A 489 -15.09 -2.13 21.20
CA ARG A 489 -14.13 -1.74 22.25
C ARG A 489 -13.26 -0.59 21.73
N ILE A 490 -13.78 0.62 21.84
CA ILE A 490 -13.15 1.83 21.30
C ILE A 490 -11.95 2.22 22.18
N LYS A 491 -10.73 1.95 21.70
CA LYS A 491 -9.56 2.70 22.18
C LYS A 491 -9.58 4.04 21.46
N ILE A 492 -10.13 5.09 22.09
CA ILE A 492 -10.43 6.40 21.47
C ILE A 492 -9.24 6.94 20.66
N ARG A 493 -8.02 6.90 21.21
CA ARG A 493 -6.80 7.29 20.48
C ARG A 493 -6.60 6.47 19.20
N LYS A 494 -6.75 5.14 19.28
CA LYS A 494 -6.59 4.28 18.10
C LYS A 494 -7.72 4.52 17.09
N TRP A 495 -8.95 4.72 17.55
CA TRP A 495 -10.13 4.98 16.72
C TRP A 495 -10.01 6.31 15.96
N LEU A 496 -9.66 7.40 16.67
CA LEU A 496 -9.42 8.73 16.09
C LEU A 496 -8.39 8.69 14.96
N PHE A 497 -7.30 7.92 15.16
CA PHE A 497 -6.21 7.80 14.20
C PHE A 497 -6.34 6.61 13.24
N SER A 498 -7.38 5.77 13.33
CA SER A 498 -7.62 4.65 12.40
C SER A 498 -8.79 4.95 11.47
N GLY A 499 -8.58 5.77 10.45
CA GLY A 499 -9.58 5.99 9.39
C GLY A 499 -9.06 5.37 8.09
N THR A 500 -9.98 4.82 7.29
CA THR A 500 -9.73 4.55 5.87
C THR A 500 -9.36 5.87 5.19
N GLU A 501 -8.33 5.84 4.35
CA GLU A 501 -8.05 6.93 3.43
C GLU A 501 -9.24 6.99 2.46
N GLU A 502 -9.94 8.13 2.36
CA GLU A 502 -10.67 8.34 1.10
C GLU A 502 -9.61 8.27 -0.01
N PRO A 503 -9.88 7.61 -1.14
CA PRO A 503 -8.87 7.35 -2.17
C PRO A 503 -8.17 8.62 -2.68
N ASP A 504 -8.76 9.80 -2.45
CA ASP A 504 -8.25 11.11 -2.85
C ASP A 504 -7.55 11.91 -1.73
N THR A 505 -7.54 11.42 -0.49
CA THR A 505 -6.98 12.12 0.67
C THR A 505 -5.78 11.37 1.24
N VAL A 506 -4.56 11.81 0.89
CA VAL A 506 -3.36 11.27 1.53
C VAL A 506 -3.20 11.92 2.89
N ARG A 507 -2.99 11.07 3.90
CA ARG A 507 -2.49 11.52 5.18
C ARG A 507 -1.05 11.97 5.02
N VAL A 508 -0.81 13.27 5.16
CA VAL A 508 0.52 13.75 5.52
C VAL A 508 0.75 13.31 6.96
N THR A 509 1.23 12.07 7.13
CA THR A 509 1.65 11.61 8.45
C THR A 509 2.86 12.43 8.83
N GLU A 510 2.81 13.10 9.98
CA GLU A 510 3.83 14.05 10.43
C GLU A 510 5.23 13.50 10.18
N ARG A 511 6.05 14.27 9.44
CA ARG A 511 7.48 14.03 9.19
C ARG A 511 8.23 13.61 10.46
N GLU A 512 7.83 14.17 11.60
CA GLU A 512 8.38 13.85 12.93
C GLU A 512 8.00 12.46 13.47
N THR A 513 6.84 11.86 13.12
CA THR A 513 6.45 10.55 13.67
C THR A 513 7.29 9.39 13.16
N PHE A 514 7.79 9.48 11.92
CA PHE A 514 8.71 8.50 11.36
C PHE A 514 10.17 8.76 11.77
N ALA A 515 10.55 10.03 11.97
CA ALA A 515 11.88 10.44 12.41
C ALA A 515 12.10 10.29 13.93
N ARG A 516 11.08 10.51 14.78
CA ARG A 516 11.15 10.36 16.24
C ARG A 516 11.47 8.92 16.61
N GLU A 517 12.61 8.75 17.28
CA GLU A 517 12.91 7.54 18.03
C GLU A 517 11.86 7.40 19.15
N PRO A 518 11.23 6.22 19.34
CA PRO A 518 10.62 5.95 20.63
C PRO A 518 11.71 6.14 21.69
N GLY A 519 11.39 6.94 22.71
CA GLY A 519 12.34 7.60 23.61
C GLY A 519 13.59 6.82 23.98
N ASN A 520 14.65 7.59 24.14
CA ASN A 520 16.01 7.25 24.55
C ASN A 520 16.16 6.43 25.87
N GLU A 521 15.06 5.96 26.47
CA GLU A 521 15.05 5.21 27.75
C GLU A 521 15.76 3.85 27.65
N SER A 522 15.82 3.23 26.47
CA SER A 522 16.45 1.91 26.31
C SER A 522 17.93 1.94 25.92
N ARG A 523 18.50 3.12 25.61
CA ARG A 523 19.90 3.26 25.20
C ARG A 523 20.84 3.48 26.38
N GLU A 524 20.33 4.04 27.48
CA GLU A 524 21.06 4.14 28.74
C GLU A 524 21.28 2.76 29.38
N HIS A 525 20.30 1.85 29.37
CA HIS A 525 20.40 0.60 30.12
C HIS A 525 21.35 -0.49 29.55
N LEU A 526 21.86 -0.37 28.32
CA LEU A 526 22.77 -1.38 27.74
C LEU A 526 24.23 -0.91 27.59
N VAL A 527 24.48 0.41 27.68
CA VAL A 527 25.83 0.97 27.55
C VAL A 527 26.43 1.33 28.93
N ASP A 528 25.61 1.47 29.96
CA ASP A 528 26.06 1.91 31.29
C ASP A 528 26.77 0.81 32.13
N SER A 529 26.82 -0.43 31.65
CA SER A 529 27.43 -1.52 32.43
C SER A 529 28.94 -1.72 32.20
N ARG A 530 29.61 -1.04 31.24
CA ARG A 530 31.00 -1.41 30.90
C ARG A 530 32.06 -0.32 30.71
N ARG A 531 31.80 0.98 30.86
CA ARG A 531 32.89 1.98 30.84
C ARG A 531 32.66 3.14 31.82
N ARG A 532 32.85 2.88 33.11
CA ARG A 532 33.27 3.92 34.08
C ARG A 532 34.74 4.27 33.82
N THR A 533 35.00 5.13 32.83
CA THR A 533 36.24 5.91 32.79
C THR A 533 35.91 7.34 33.21
N LYS A 534 36.48 7.75 34.35
CA LYS A 534 36.32 9.09 34.92
C LYS A 534 36.80 10.14 33.91
N ARG A 535 35.89 10.85 33.25
CA ARG A 535 36.23 12.11 32.57
C ARG A 535 36.26 13.24 33.61
N PRO A 536 37.25 14.16 33.59
CA PRO A 536 37.33 15.24 34.56
C PRO A 536 36.18 16.22 34.33
N ARG A 537 35.47 16.57 35.41
CA ARG A 537 34.42 17.60 35.43
C ARG A 537 35.09 18.96 35.22
N TYR A 538 34.91 19.56 34.05
CA TYR A 538 35.19 20.99 33.87
C TYR A 538 34.17 21.79 34.69
N ARG A 539 34.63 22.45 35.74
CA ARG A 539 33.84 23.27 36.66
C ARG A 539 33.49 24.58 35.95
N ARG A 540 32.35 24.63 35.24
CA ARG A 540 31.83 25.89 34.67
C ARG A 540 31.47 26.85 35.82
N SER A 541 32.21 27.95 35.91
CA SER A 541 31.93 29.10 36.78
C SER A 541 30.48 29.57 36.58
N ARG A 542 29.71 29.64 37.67
CA ARG A 542 28.36 30.23 37.71
C ARG A 542 28.50 31.75 37.74
N ALA A 543 28.45 32.38 36.57
CA ALA A 543 28.24 33.82 36.50
C ALA A 543 26.81 34.16 36.93
N ALA A 544 26.66 35.06 37.91
CA ALA A 544 25.40 35.59 38.41
C ALA A 544 24.73 36.48 37.35
N GLY A 545 24.08 35.87 36.36
CA GLY A 545 23.25 36.58 35.40
C GLY A 545 21.90 36.97 36.01
N SER A 546 21.50 38.25 35.84
CA SER A 546 20.26 38.83 36.38
C SER A 546 19.04 37.93 36.13
N GLU A 547 18.10 37.91 37.08
CA GLU A 547 16.87 37.10 36.97
C GLU A 547 16.06 37.42 35.70
N ILE A 548 16.13 38.67 35.25
CA ILE A 548 15.49 39.18 34.04
C ILE A 548 16.09 38.48 32.80
N ALA A 549 17.41 38.39 32.67
CA ALA A 549 18.06 37.67 31.57
C ALA A 549 17.77 36.16 31.57
N ARG A 550 17.46 35.59 32.74
CA ARG A 550 17.01 34.19 32.88
C ARG A 550 15.57 34.02 32.40
N LYS A 551 14.66 34.93 32.75
CA LYS A 551 13.27 34.97 32.28
C LYS A 551 13.20 35.19 30.76
N TRP A 552 13.98 36.13 30.21
CA TRP A 552 14.08 36.35 28.76
C TRP A 552 14.63 35.14 27.99
N ARG A 553 15.64 34.44 28.53
CA ARG A 553 16.13 33.19 27.91
C ARG A 553 15.10 32.07 27.95
N LYS A 554 14.36 31.92 29.05
CA LYS A 554 13.25 30.95 29.15
C LYS A 554 12.13 31.29 28.17
N LEU A 555 11.74 32.57 28.08
CA LEU A 555 10.74 33.05 27.14
C LEU A 555 11.19 32.81 25.69
N ARG A 556 12.42 33.19 25.33
CA ARG A 556 13.00 32.93 23.99
C ARG A 556 13.08 31.44 23.67
N TRP A 557 13.42 30.59 24.63
CA TRP A 557 13.42 29.14 24.45
C TRP A 557 12.02 28.55 24.31
N MET A 558 11.02 29.07 25.05
CA MET A 558 9.62 28.69 24.87
C MET A 558 9.07 29.16 23.52
N LEU A 559 9.34 30.40 23.13
CA LEU A 559 9.01 30.93 21.81
C LEU A 559 9.70 30.13 20.71
N GLY A 560 10.98 29.80 20.87
CA GLY A 560 11.73 28.95 19.96
C GLY A 560 11.06 27.59 19.81
N LYS A 561 10.70 26.92 20.91
CA LYS A 561 9.94 25.65 20.87
C LYS A 561 8.58 25.77 20.22
N VAL A 562 7.85 26.87 20.44
CA VAL A 562 6.55 27.10 19.82
C VAL A 562 6.71 27.37 18.32
N LEU A 563 7.70 28.18 17.92
CA LEU A 563 8.06 28.44 16.53
C LEU A 563 8.50 27.17 15.82
N ASP A 564 9.36 26.37 16.44
CA ASP A 564 9.81 25.08 15.91
C ASP A 564 8.62 24.11 15.77
N TRP A 565 7.70 24.09 16.74
CA TRP A 565 6.49 23.28 16.67
C TRP A 565 5.52 23.75 15.58
N VAL A 566 5.32 25.07 15.44
CA VAL A 566 4.48 25.69 14.41
C VAL A 566 5.07 25.44 13.01
N ALA A 567 6.37 25.63 12.85
CA ALA A 567 7.07 25.41 11.59
C ALA A 567 7.17 23.91 11.22
N GLY A 568 7.24 23.03 12.23
CA GLY A 568 7.28 21.58 12.05
C GLY A 568 5.91 20.93 11.85
N SER A 569 4.81 21.63 12.16
CA SER A 569 3.45 21.08 12.06
C SER A 569 2.80 21.42 10.73
N ASP A 570 2.75 20.43 9.83
CA ASP A 570 2.00 20.52 8.58
C ASP A 570 0.51 20.86 8.81
N ALA A 571 -0.06 20.41 9.94
CA ALA A 571 -1.45 20.67 10.33
C ALA A 571 -1.70 22.14 10.67
N PHE A 572 -0.75 22.79 11.35
CA PHE A 572 -0.86 24.21 11.64
C PHE A 572 -0.79 25.05 10.36
N LEU A 573 0.19 24.79 9.50
CA LEU A 573 0.36 25.53 8.24
C LEU A 573 -0.86 25.38 7.33
N TYR A 574 -1.41 24.16 7.23
CA TYR A 574 -2.65 23.91 6.51
C TYR A 574 -3.83 24.66 7.12
N ALA A 575 -4.00 24.61 8.45
CA ALA A 575 -5.09 25.31 9.14
C ALA A 575 -5.03 26.83 8.92
N PHE A 576 -3.85 27.42 9.03
CA PHE A 576 -3.63 28.85 8.78
C PHE A 576 -4.02 29.23 7.35
N LYS A 577 -3.52 28.48 6.37
CA LYS A 577 -3.83 28.69 4.94
C LYS A 577 -5.33 28.56 4.65
N PHE A 578 -5.97 27.55 5.24
CA PHE A 578 -7.40 27.31 5.12
C PHE A 578 -8.21 28.48 5.69
N THR A 579 -7.89 28.93 6.90
CA THR A 579 -8.54 30.09 7.54
C THR A 579 -8.37 31.36 6.72
N PHE A 580 -7.17 31.61 6.21
CA PHE A 580 -6.92 32.75 5.34
C PHE A 580 -7.83 32.73 4.11
N GLY A 581 -7.96 31.58 3.44
CA GLY A 581 -8.81 31.46 2.27
C GLY A 581 -10.30 31.58 2.57
N VAL A 582 -10.78 31.03 3.70
CA VAL A 582 -12.16 31.26 4.16
C VAL A 582 -12.42 32.75 4.37
N MET A 583 -11.52 33.45 5.06
CA MET A 583 -11.65 34.89 5.33
C MET A 583 -11.59 35.74 4.06
N LEU A 584 -10.78 35.35 3.07
CA LEU A 584 -10.71 36.03 1.77
C LEU A 584 -12.06 36.02 1.04
N VAL A 585 -12.89 34.99 1.25
CA VAL A 585 -14.23 34.89 0.66
C VAL A 585 -15.30 35.50 1.56
N THR A 586 -15.17 35.40 2.90
CA THR A 586 -16.21 35.83 3.84
C THR A 586 -16.10 37.26 4.35
N TRP A 587 -14.97 37.94 4.16
CA TRP A 587 -14.79 39.31 4.67
C TRP A 587 -15.89 40.31 4.27
N PRO A 588 -16.55 40.25 3.08
CA PRO A 588 -17.62 41.18 2.73
C PRO A 588 -18.83 41.05 3.66
N ALA A 589 -19.04 39.87 4.26
CA ALA A 589 -20.11 39.64 5.22
C ALA A 589 -19.90 40.34 6.56
N PHE A 590 -18.67 40.81 6.85
CA PHE A 590 -18.33 41.51 8.09
C PHE A 590 -18.20 43.03 7.91
N VAL A 591 -18.33 43.53 6.68
CA VAL A 591 -18.39 44.96 6.39
C VAL A 591 -19.84 45.41 6.52
N HIS A 592 -20.12 46.33 7.46
CA HIS A 592 -21.49 46.73 7.83
C HIS A 592 -22.37 47.12 6.62
N GLY A 593 -21.82 47.81 5.62
CA GLY A 593 -22.56 48.22 4.43
C GLY A 593 -22.81 47.10 3.42
N TRP A 594 -22.07 45.99 3.50
CA TRP A 594 -22.11 44.92 2.50
C TRP A 594 -22.77 43.64 3.03
N VAL A 595 -23.10 43.55 4.32
CA VAL A 595 -23.75 42.37 4.92
C VAL A 595 -25.03 41.98 4.19
N GLN A 596 -25.89 42.96 3.93
CA GLN A 596 -27.17 42.72 3.27
C GLN A 596 -26.99 42.31 1.80
N TRP A 597 -26.06 42.96 1.10
CA TRP A 597 -25.68 42.58 -0.26
C TRP A 597 -25.15 41.14 -0.31
N PHE A 598 -24.28 40.77 0.63
CA PHE A 598 -23.72 39.43 0.73
C PHE A 598 -24.82 38.39 0.99
N TYR A 599 -25.76 38.69 1.89
CA TYR A 599 -26.88 37.81 2.21
C TYR A 599 -27.83 37.62 1.00
N LEU A 600 -28.24 38.71 0.35
CA LEU A 600 -29.16 38.68 -0.81
C LEU A 600 -28.56 37.97 -2.03
N ASN A 601 -27.25 38.07 -2.22
CA ASN A 601 -26.54 37.36 -3.29
C ASN A 601 -26.19 35.91 -2.94
N ARG A 602 -26.71 35.39 -1.81
CA ARG A 602 -26.41 34.05 -1.29
C ARG A 602 -24.89 33.81 -1.14
N GLY A 603 -24.14 34.85 -0.78
CA GLY A 603 -22.68 34.86 -0.69
C GLY A 603 -22.11 33.78 0.24
N VAL A 604 -22.90 33.30 1.21
CA VAL A 604 -22.56 32.19 2.12
C VAL A 604 -22.17 30.89 1.39
N TRP A 605 -22.61 30.69 0.15
CA TRP A 605 -22.22 29.50 -0.61
C TRP A 605 -20.78 29.54 -1.11
N ALA A 606 -20.22 30.73 -1.36
CA ALA A 606 -18.83 30.85 -1.80
C ALA A 606 -17.82 30.28 -0.76
N PRO A 607 -17.87 30.62 0.54
CA PRO A 607 -16.98 30.01 1.54
C PRO A 607 -17.32 28.54 1.79
N LEU A 608 -18.59 28.13 1.72
CA LEU A 608 -18.95 26.71 1.82
C LEU A 608 -18.33 25.89 0.69
N ILE A 609 -18.32 26.42 -0.53
CA ILE A 609 -17.70 25.79 -1.68
C ILE A 609 -16.18 25.81 -1.52
N PHE A 610 -15.58 26.90 -1.05
CA PHE A 610 -14.16 26.94 -0.71
C PHE A 610 -13.80 25.77 0.22
N VAL A 611 -14.52 25.59 1.33
CA VAL A 611 -14.31 24.50 2.29
C VAL A 611 -14.38 23.13 1.61
N LEU A 612 -15.33 22.96 0.69
CA LEU A 612 -15.58 21.68 0.00
C LEU A 612 -14.65 21.39 -1.19
N VAL A 613 -13.98 22.41 -1.75
CA VAL A 613 -13.04 22.30 -2.87
C VAL A 613 -11.60 22.20 -2.38
N PHE A 614 -11.26 22.96 -1.33
CA PHE A 614 -9.91 23.06 -0.81
C PHE A 614 -9.44 21.73 -0.25
N GLU A 615 -8.41 21.11 -0.82
CA GLU A 615 -7.81 19.85 -0.35
C GLU A 615 -6.34 20.01 0.04
N ASN A 616 -5.77 18.97 0.67
CA ASN A 616 -4.37 18.93 1.13
C ASN A 616 -3.35 19.17 0.01
N ALA A 617 -3.66 18.73 -1.22
CA ALA A 617 -2.76 18.81 -2.37
C ALA A 617 -3.31 19.74 -3.46
N VAL A 618 -2.39 20.45 -4.14
CA VAL A 618 -2.72 21.37 -5.24
C VAL A 618 -3.46 20.65 -6.38
N GLY A 619 -2.94 19.51 -6.83
CA GLY A 619 -3.53 18.75 -7.94
C GLY A 619 -4.96 18.27 -7.63
N SER A 620 -5.17 17.70 -6.45
CA SER A 620 -6.50 17.26 -6.00
C SER A 620 -7.49 18.42 -5.93
N THR A 621 -7.07 19.58 -5.42
CA THR A 621 -7.92 20.78 -5.34
C THR A 621 -8.41 21.23 -6.73
N ILE A 622 -7.53 21.24 -7.73
CA ILE A 622 -7.87 21.64 -9.11
C ILE A 622 -8.81 20.60 -9.75
N TRP A 623 -8.51 19.31 -9.59
CA TRP A 623 -9.32 18.23 -10.12
C TRP A 623 -10.74 18.23 -9.53
N ILE A 624 -10.84 18.42 -8.21
CA ILE A 624 -12.12 18.51 -7.51
C ILE A 624 -12.85 19.78 -7.89
N PHE A 625 -12.16 20.92 -8.04
CA PHE A 625 -12.77 22.14 -8.55
C PHE A 625 -13.45 21.89 -9.91
N PHE A 626 -12.77 21.22 -10.84
CA PHE A 626 -13.35 20.85 -12.13
C PHE A 626 -14.57 19.92 -11.99
N LEU A 627 -14.43 18.79 -11.29
CA LEU A 627 -15.53 17.83 -11.10
C LEU A 627 -16.74 18.44 -10.38
N ARG A 628 -16.51 19.28 -9.38
CA ARG A 628 -17.57 19.98 -8.65
C ARG A 628 -18.25 21.02 -9.54
N THR A 629 -17.51 21.75 -10.36
CA THR A 629 -18.09 22.74 -11.28
C THR A 629 -19.03 22.06 -12.27
N ALA A 630 -18.58 20.96 -12.90
CA ALA A 630 -19.42 20.16 -13.79
C ALA A 630 -20.67 19.60 -13.07
N GLY A 631 -20.49 18.99 -11.89
CA GLY A 631 -21.60 18.45 -11.10
C GLY A 631 -22.59 19.52 -10.61
N THR A 632 -22.11 20.71 -10.26
CA THR A 632 -22.97 21.83 -9.85
C THR A 632 -23.75 22.40 -11.02
N ILE A 633 -23.16 22.52 -12.21
CA ILE A 633 -23.90 22.97 -13.40
C ILE A 633 -25.02 21.99 -13.75
N VAL A 634 -24.69 20.70 -13.89
CA VAL A 634 -25.68 19.66 -14.23
C VAL A 634 -26.76 19.54 -13.15
N GLY A 635 -26.37 19.47 -11.87
CA GLY A 635 -27.32 19.35 -10.78
C GLY A 635 -28.21 20.59 -10.64
N SER A 636 -27.64 21.80 -10.75
CA SER A 636 -28.43 23.04 -10.68
C SER A 636 -29.38 23.18 -11.86
N ALA A 637 -28.97 22.77 -13.06
CA ALA A 637 -29.84 22.77 -14.24
C ALA A 637 -31.04 21.81 -14.07
N TRP A 638 -30.80 20.63 -13.49
CA TRP A 638 -31.88 19.68 -13.17
C TRP A 638 -32.81 20.20 -12.08
N GLY A 639 -32.25 20.82 -11.03
CA GLY A 639 -33.04 21.46 -9.96
C GLY A 639 -33.89 22.63 -10.46
N TYR A 640 -33.35 23.43 -11.40
CA TYR A 640 -34.08 24.47 -12.12
C TYR A 640 -35.25 23.88 -12.93
N ALA A 641 -34.99 22.85 -13.75
CA ALA A 641 -36.02 22.18 -14.53
C ALA A 641 -37.13 21.59 -13.64
N ALA A 642 -36.77 20.97 -12.52
CA ALA A 642 -37.72 20.37 -11.58
C ALA A 642 -38.74 21.39 -11.02
N TYR A 643 -38.31 22.62 -10.75
CA TYR A 643 -39.20 23.69 -10.31
C TYR A 643 -40.06 24.23 -11.48
N GLN A 644 -39.47 24.39 -12.66
CA GLN A 644 -40.12 25.01 -13.82
C GLN A 644 -41.23 24.15 -14.44
N SER A 645 -41.11 22.81 -14.41
CA SER A 645 -42.03 21.91 -15.13
C SER A 645 -43.52 22.04 -14.77
N ARG A 646 -43.86 22.55 -13.58
CA ARG A 646 -45.25 22.83 -13.19
C ARG A 646 -45.36 23.95 -12.16
N ASN A 647 -44.61 25.04 -12.39
CA ASN A 647 -44.61 26.25 -11.56
C ASN A 647 -44.49 25.96 -10.04
N GLY A 648 -43.60 25.04 -9.66
CA GLY A 648 -43.33 24.72 -8.26
C GLY A 648 -44.26 23.72 -7.58
N ASN A 649 -45.07 22.94 -8.31
CA ASN A 649 -45.88 21.85 -7.72
C ASN A 649 -45.00 20.83 -6.97
N GLU A 650 -45.30 20.62 -5.68
CA GLU A 650 -44.58 19.74 -4.76
C GLU A 650 -44.41 18.31 -5.30
N PHE A 651 -45.46 17.73 -5.88
CA PHE A 651 -45.42 16.36 -6.43
C PHE A 651 -44.50 16.27 -7.66
N THR A 652 -44.53 17.29 -8.52
CA THR A 652 -43.67 17.35 -9.71
C THR A 652 -42.21 17.50 -9.31
N ILE A 653 -41.91 18.35 -8.32
CA ILE A 653 -40.55 18.50 -7.78
C ILE A 653 -40.06 17.17 -7.21
N ALA A 654 -40.85 16.49 -6.38
CA ALA A 654 -40.48 15.20 -5.80
C ALA A 654 -40.19 14.14 -6.86
N ALA A 655 -41.05 14.02 -7.89
CA ALA A 655 -40.89 13.05 -8.97
C ALA A 655 -39.64 13.34 -9.84
N MET A 656 -39.41 14.60 -10.18
CA MET A 656 -38.22 15.02 -10.96
C MET A 656 -36.93 14.80 -10.18
N LEU A 657 -36.92 15.07 -8.86
CA LEU A 657 -35.77 14.78 -8.01
C LEU A 657 -35.54 13.27 -7.88
N LEU A 658 -36.58 12.45 -7.76
CA LEU A 658 -36.45 10.98 -7.76
C LEU A 658 -35.72 10.49 -9.01
N VAL A 659 -36.18 10.89 -10.19
CA VAL A 659 -35.57 10.53 -11.48
C VAL A 659 -34.11 10.98 -11.55
N GLY A 660 -33.81 12.21 -11.11
CA GLY A 660 -32.45 12.75 -11.07
C GLY A 660 -31.50 12.02 -10.11
N THR A 661 -32.00 11.50 -8.97
CA THR A 661 -31.14 10.80 -8.00
C THR A 661 -30.62 9.45 -8.48
N ILE A 662 -31.33 8.76 -9.39
CA ILE A 662 -30.94 7.43 -9.89
C ILE A 662 -29.57 7.44 -10.58
N PRO A 663 -29.34 8.25 -11.65
CA PRO A 663 -28.04 8.32 -12.30
C PRO A 663 -26.97 8.92 -11.36
N ASN A 664 -27.33 9.85 -10.48
CA ASN A 664 -26.37 10.44 -9.54
C ASN A 664 -25.84 9.42 -8.52
N TYR A 665 -26.69 8.55 -7.98
CA TYR A 665 -26.26 7.49 -7.07
C TYR A 665 -25.50 6.37 -7.78
N TYR A 666 -25.80 6.11 -9.05
CA TYR A 666 -24.96 5.25 -9.88
C TYR A 666 -23.54 5.82 -10.01
N VAL A 667 -23.40 7.11 -10.33
CA VAL A 667 -22.08 7.77 -10.39
C VAL A 667 -21.40 7.76 -9.02
N GLN A 668 -22.14 8.03 -7.94
CA GLN A 668 -21.60 8.07 -6.58
C GLN A 668 -21.09 6.70 -6.09
N LEU A 669 -21.80 5.61 -6.37
CA LEU A 669 -21.49 4.28 -5.81
C LEU A 669 -20.74 3.36 -6.78
N GLY A 670 -20.97 3.51 -8.08
CA GLY A 670 -20.45 2.60 -9.11
C GLY A 670 -19.17 3.08 -9.78
N THR A 671 -18.91 4.40 -9.81
CA THR A 671 -17.80 4.96 -10.58
C THR A 671 -16.70 5.55 -9.70
N LYS A 672 -15.54 5.84 -10.31
CA LYS A 672 -14.42 6.54 -9.65
C LYS A 672 -14.75 8.00 -9.32
N TYR A 673 -15.83 8.56 -9.87
CA TYR A 673 -16.21 9.96 -9.73
C TYR A 673 -17.22 10.19 -8.60
N GLN A 674 -16.99 9.57 -7.43
CA GLN A 674 -17.89 9.65 -6.29
C GLN A 674 -18.26 11.09 -5.92
N LYS A 675 -17.27 11.99 -5.90
CA LYS A 675 -17.46 13.42 -5.58
C LYS A 675 -18.40 14.11 -6.57
N ALA A 676 -18.35 13.78 -7.86
CA ALA A 676 -19.23 14.38 -8.87
C ALA A 676 -20.71 13.98 -8.65
N GLY A 677 -20.98 12.70 -8.36
CA GLY A 677 -22.33 12.21 -8.05
C GLY A 677 -22.92 12.89 -6.81
N MET A 678 -22.13 13.01 -5.73
CA MET A 678 -22.55 13.71 -4.51
C MET A 678 -22.91 15.17 -4.78
N VAL A 679 -22.07 15.88 -5.54
CA VAL A 679 -22.26 17.30 -5.84
C VAL A 679 -23.48 17.52 -6.71
N CYS A 680 -23.74 16.65 -7.67
CA CYS A 680 -24.91 16.71 -8.53
C CYS A 680 -26.20 16.58 -7.70
N THR A 681 -26.30 15.55 -6.85
CA THR A 681 -27.46 15.35 -5.96
C THR A 681 -27.66 16.52 -5.00
N ILE A 682 -26.59 17.00 -4.36
CA ILE A 682 -26.69 18.15 -3.45
C ILE A 682 -27.14 19.40 -4.21
N SER A 683 -26.58 19.67 -5.39
CA SER A 683 -26.88 20.89 -6.14
C SER A 683 -28.32 20.90 -6.66
N MET A 684 -28.83 19.76 -7.15
CA MET A 684 -30.22 19.68 -7.61
C MET A 684 -31.21 19.85 -6.45
N CYS A 685 -30.98 19.20 -5.30
CA CYS A 685 -31.84 19.32 -4.14
C CYS A 685 -31.77 20.75 -3.56
N VAL A 686 -30.58 21.34 -3.47
CA VAL A 686 -30.43 22.72 -2.97
C VAL A 686 -31.16 23.70 -3.88
N VAL A 687 -31.00 23.66 -5.20
CA VAL A 687 -31.68 24.62 -6.08
C VAL A 687 -33.20 24.43 -6.06
N ALA A 688 -33.69 23.19 -6.14
CA ALA A 688 -35.13 22.92 -6.11
C ALA A 688 -35.79 23.30 -4.77
N LEU A 689 -35.28 22.80 -3.64
CA LEU A 689 -35.86 23.09 -2.31
C LEU A 689 -35.63 24.55 -1.89
N SER A 690 -34.49 25.16 -2.20
CA SER A 690 -34.23 26.55 -1.80
C SER A 690 -35.11 27.56 -2.53
N THR A 691 -35.54 27.22 -3.76
CA THR A 691 -36.49 27.99 -4.57
C THR A 691 -37.92 27.80 -4.07
N HIS A 692 -38.32 26.55 -3.78
CA HIS A 692 -39.65 26.28 -3.23
C HIS A 692 -39.84 26.87 -1.82
N LEU A 693 -38.86 26.71 -0.92
CA LEU A 693 -38.90 27.21 0.46
C LEU A 693 -38.58 28.71 0.59
N GLN A 694 -38.27 29.40 -0.52
CA GLN A 694 -37.94 30.84 -0.54
C GLN A 694 -36.94 31.23 0.56
N THR A 695 -35.83 30.48 0.62
CA THR A 695 -34.71 30.69 1.57
C THR A 695 -34.15 32.11 1.52
N VAL A 696 -33.97 32.62 0.30
CA VAL A 696 -33.68 34.01 -0.03
C VAL A 696 -34.62 34.38 -1.19
N PRO A 697 -35.23 35.57 -1.20
CA PRO A 697 -36.09 36.01 -2.30
C PRO A 697 -35.34 35.90 -3.64
N GLY A 698 -35.97 35.30 -4.63
CA GLY A 698 -35.42 35.19 -5.98
C GLY A 698 -36.16 34.17 -6.85
N THR A 699 -36.06 34.34 -8.16
CA THR A 699 -36.60 33.40 -9.16
C THR A 699 -35.76 32.12 -9.23
N SER A 700 -36.32 31.08 -9.88
CA SER A 700 -35.60 29.83 -10.15
C SER A 700 -34.32 30.06 -10.96
N GLU A 701 -34.35 30.97 -11.93
CA GLU A 701 -33.22 31.38 -12.77
C GLU A 701 -32.12 32.05 -11.95
N GLU A 702 -32.48 32.98 -11.07
CA GLU A 702 -31.52 33.64 -10.18
C GLU A 702 -30.83 32.63 -9.25
N ASN A 703 -31.58 31.67 -8.72
CA ASN A 703 -31.03 30.66 -7.82
C ASN A 703 -30.06 29.72 -8.57
N PHE A 704 -30.35 29.39 -9.83
CA PHE A 704 -29.45 28.65 -10.70
C PHE A 704 -28.14 29.42 -10.93
N TYR A 705 -28.21 30.67 -11.40
CA TYR A 705 -27.01 31.45 -11.73
C TYR A 705 -26.19 31.79 -10.47
N LYS A 706 -26.82 32.24 -9.38
CA LYS A 706 -26.15 32.54 -8.10
C LYS A 706 -25.40 31.31 -7.57
N ARG A 707 -25.95 30.09 -7.76
CA ARG A 707 -25.29 28.84 -7.38
C ARG A 707 -24.05 28.54 -8.22
N VAL A 708 -24.10 28.76 -9.53
CA VAL A 708 -22.95 28.55 -10.42
C VAL A 708 -21.85 29.58 -10.19
N VAL A 709 -22.22 30.86 -10.02
CA VAL A 709 -21.24 31.93 -9.76
C VAL A 709 -20.52 31.75 -8.42
N THR A 710 -21.26 31.47 -7.34
CA THR A 710 -20.64 31.20 -6.03
C THR A 710 -19.72 29.97 -6.06
N MET A 711 -20.03 28.98 -6.91
CA MET A 711 -19.16 27.82 -7.16
C MET A 711 -17.83 28.21 -7.80
N LEU A 712 -17.88 29.05 -8.83
CA LEU A 712 -16.68 29.55 -9.51
C LEU A 712 -15.83 30.42 -8.58
N ILE A 713 -16.44 31.33 -7.81
CA ILE A 713 -15.72 32.21 -6.88
C ILE A 713 -15.03 31.38 -5.79
N GLY A 714 -15.78 30.52 -5.08
CA GLY A 714 -15.23 29.70 -4.00
C GLY A 714 -14.12 28.76 -4.47
N GLY A 715 -14.30 28.14 -5.64
CA GLY A 715 -13.31 27.24 -6.23
C GLY A 715 -12.08 27.97 -6.80
N ALA A 716 -12.25 29.14 -7.43
CA ALA A 716 -11.15 29.96 -7.91
C ALA A 716 -10.28 30.48 -6.75
N VAL A 717 -10.90 30.95 -5.65
CA VAL A 717 -10.15 31.36 -4.46
C VAL A 717 -9.44 30.17 -3.81
N ALA A 718 -10.08 29.00 -3.72
CA ALA A 718 -9.45 27.79 -3.20
C ALA A 718 -8.20 27.42 -4.00
N THR A 719 -8.29 27.41 -5.33
CA THR A 719 -7.14 27.11 -6.20
C THR A 719 -6.05 28.18 -6.12
N LEU A 720 -6.42 29.47 -6.10
CA LEU A 720 -5.47 30.59 -5.95
C LEU A 720 -4.69 30.52 -4.63
N VAL A 721 -5.40 30.40 -3.50
CA VAL A 721 -4.79 30.24 -2.17
C VAL A 721 -3.90 29.00 -2.15
N GLN A 722 -4.35 27.91 -2.77
CA GLN A 722 -3.60 26.67 -2.81
C GLN A 722 -2.28 26.78 -3.59
N LEU A 723 -2.26 27.59 -4.67
CA LEU A 723 -1.09 27.83 -5.52
C LEU A 723 -0.12 28.85 -4.93
N VAL A 724 -0.61 29.91 -4.29
CA VAL A 724 0.21 31.05 -3.82
C VAL A 724 0.78 30.80 -2.42
N LEU A 725 -0.04 30.36 -1.45
CA LEU A 725 0.39 30.20 -0.07
C LEU A 725 0.93 28.79 0.18
N PHE A 726 2.24 28.64 0.44
CA PHE A 726 2.89 27.37 0.77
C PHE A 726 2.41 26.18 -0.09
N PRO A 727 2.76 26.15 -1.40
CA PRO A 727 2.24 25.12 -2.30
C PRO A 727 2.77 23.73 -1.91
N VAL A 728 1.85 22.88 -1.43
CA VAL A 728 2.10 21.47 -1.10
C VAL A 728 2.14 20.66 -2.39
N LYS A 729 3.34 20.30 -2.84
CA LYS A 729 3.57 19.57 -4.10
C LYS A 729 3.70 18.07 -3.83
N ALA A 730 2.87 17.26 -4.48
CA ALA A 730 2.83 15.80 -4.27
C ALA A 730 4.18 15.14 -4.55
N ARG A 731 4.91 15.63 -5.57
CA ARG A 731 6.26 15.14 -5.91
C ARG A 731 7.33 15.38 -4.85
N VAL A 732 7.18 16.41 -4.01
CA VAL A 732 8.15 16.69 -2.93
C VAL A 732 7.92 15.69 -1.81
N HIS A 733 6.67 15.54 -1.37
CA HIS A 733 6.29 14.54 -0.39
C HIS A 733 6.62 13.11 -0.85
N LEU A 734 6.42 12.78 -2.12
CA LEU A 734 6.85 11.49 -2.69
C LEU A 734 8.33 11.20 -2.38
N LYS A 735 9.23 12.15 -2.64
CA LYS A 735 10.66 12.00 -2.36
C LYS A 735 10.94 11.89 -0.86
N ASP A 736 10.27 12.70 -0.04
CA ASP A 736 10.45 12.69 1.41
C ASP A 736 10.04 11.35 2.04
N TYR A 737 8.94 10.74 1.57
CA TYR A 737 8.50 9.42 2.03
C TYR A 737 9.41 8.31 1.53
N LEU A 738 9.93 8.39 0.30
CA LEU A 738 10.95 7.46 -0.19
C LEU A 738 12.24 7.54 0.64
N ALA A 739 12.72 8.75 0.88
CA ALA A 739 13.88 9.01 1.72
C ALA A 739 13.68 8.47 3.15
N SER A 740 12.49 8.69 3.72
CA SER A 740 12.12 8.15 5.03
C SER A 740 12.05 6.62 5.04
N ALA A 741 11.56 5.99 3.97
CA ALA A 741 11.55 4.54 3.83
C ALA A 741 12.98 3.96 3.83
N ILE A 742 13.91 4.57 3.09
CA ILE A 742 15.32 4.18 3.06
C ILE A 742 15.94 4.26 4.47
N VAL A 743 15.64 5.30 5.25
CA VAL A 743 16.11 5.42 6.64
C VAL A 743 15.59 4.27 7.51
N GLN A 744 14.32 3.87 7.35
CA GLN A 744 13.78 2.73 8.10
C GLN A 744 14.38 1.39 7.65
N ILE A 745 14.65 1.23 6.35
CA ILE A 745 15.36 0.05 5.83
C ILE A 745 16.78 -0.01 6.40
N ASN A 746 17.48 1.11 6.51
CA ASN A 746 18.80 1.15 7.14
C ASN A 746 18.74 0.77 8.64
N LYS A 747 17.65 1.12 9.34
CA LYS A 747 17.38 0.65 10.71
C LYS A 747 17.08 -0.85 10.76
N MET A 748 16.42 -1.41 9.75
CA MET A 748 16.22 -2.86 9.61
C MET A 748 17.56 -3.57 9.43
N GLU A 749 18.42 -3.05 8.54
CA GLU A 749 19.77 -3.57 8.32
C GLU A 749 20.60 -3.55 9.61
N SER A 750 20.55 -2.46 10.37
CA SER A 750 21.21 -2.36 11.69
C SER A 750 20.75 -3.44 12.68
N CYS A 751 19.49 -3.91 12.59
CA CYS A 751 19.01 -5.02 13.41
C CYS A 751 19.53 -6.37 12.91
N ILE A 752 19.56 -6.58 11.59
CA ILE A 752 20.09 -7.80 10.96
C ILE A 752 21.58 -7.96 11.27
N ALA A 753 22.32 -6.86 11.19
CA ALA A 753 23.75 -6.72 11.45
C ALA A 753 24.09 -6.64 12.95
N SER A 754 23.19 -7.02 13.85
CA SER A 754 23.51 -7.06 15.28
C SER A 754 24.68 -8.00 15.57
N GLY A 755 25.52 -7.59 16.51
CA GLY A 755 26.68 -8.35 16.94
C GLY A 755 27.89 -8.27 16.02
N VAL A 756 27.88 -7.33 15.09
CA VAL A 756 29.00 -7.05 14.18
C VAL A 756 30.17 -6.32 14.87
N ASP A 757 29.92 -5.66 16.01
CA ASP A 757 30.92 -4.90 16.78
C ASP A 757 31.53 -5.71 17.94
N ASP A 758 31.05 -6.92 18.21
CA ASP A 758 31.53 -7.79 19.30
C ASP A 758 32.04 -9.11 18.71
N THR A 759 33.15 -9.62 19.23
CA THR A 759 33.73 -10.91 18.85
C THR A 759 33.00 -12.09 19.50
N ARG A 760 32.17 -11.82 20.50
CA ARG A 760 31.38 -12.84 21.20
C ARG A 760 30.26 -13.38 20.33
N ASN A 761 29.95 -14.66 20.52
CA ASN A 761 28.75 -15.25 19.96
C ASN A 761 27.51 -14.62 20.61
N ILE A 762 26.56 -14.17 19.79
CA ILE A 762 25.41 -13.42 20.25
C ILE A 762 24.14 -14.21 19.94
N VAL A 763 23.41 -14.55 21.00
CA VAL A 763 22.09 -15.16 20.89
C VAL A 763 21.09 -14.07 20.49
N ALA A 764 20.22 -14.38 19.53
CA ALA A 764 19.21 -13.46 19.07
C ALA A 764 18.26 -13.03 20.22
N SER A 765 18.21 -11.72 20.52
CA SER A 765 17.35 -11.18 21.57
C SER A 765 15.92 -10.90 21.05
N PRO A 766 14.86 -11.25 21.81
CA PRO A 766 13.48 -10.86 21.50
C PRO A 766 13.28 -9.34 21.29
N ALA A 767 14.08 -8.51 21.98
CA ALA A 767 14.02 -7.06 21.87
C ALA A 767 14.47 -6.57 20.48
N LEU A 768 15.42 -7.26 19.85
CA LEU A 768 15.92 -6.94 18.51
C LEU A 768 14.84 -7.18 17.45
N PHE A 769 14.19 -8.34 17.50
CA PHE A 769 13.08 -8.66 16.60
C PHE A 769 11.93 -7.65 16.71
N LYS A 770 11.65 -7.18 17.93
CA LYS A 770 10.67 -6.11 18.16
C LYS A 770 11.08 -4.79 17.50
N ARG A 771 12.36 -4.40 17.57
CA ARG A 771 12.89 -3.19 16.91
C ARG A 771 12.81 -3.31 15.38
N PHE A 772 13.22 -4.45 14.84
CA PHE A 772 13.10 -4.74 13.41
C PHE A 772 11.64 -4.63 12.93
N ALA A 773 10.71 -5.27 13.64
CA ALA A 773 9.28 -5.23 13.29
C ALA A 773 8.69 -3.81 13.33
N ILE A 774 9.18 -2.94 14.23
CA ILE A 774 8.78 -1.53 14.28
C ILE A 774 9.32 -0.77 13.05
N ALA A 775 10.60 -0.94 12.73
CA ALA A 775 11.22 -0.30 11.56
C ALA A 775 10.57 -0.75 10.26
N GLN A 776 10.34 -2.05 10.11
CA GLN A 776 9.64 -2.66 8.98
C GLN A 776 8.22 -2.10 8.81
N LYS A 777 7.47 -1.97 9.92
CA LYS A 777 6.13 -1.37 9.90
C LYS A 777 6.18 0.11 9.46
N LYS A 778 7.20 0.85 9.88
CA LYS A 778 7.39 2.26 9.46
C LYS A 778 7.79 2.34 7.98
N ALA A 779 8.70 1.49 7.51
CA ALA A 779 9.14 1.43 6.10
C ALA A 779 7.95 1.13 5.16
N THR A 780 7.17 0.09 5.47
CA THR A 780 5.98 -0.30 4.69
C THR A 780 4.91 0.80 4.66
N ALA A 781 4.72 1.54 5.76
CA ALA A 781 3.82 2.69 5.80
C ALA A 781 4.33 3.86 4.92
N CYS A 782 5.64 4.15 4.95
CA CYS A 782 6.24 5.17 4.09
C CYS A 782 6.13 4.80 2.60
N LEU A 783 6.34 3.52 2.25
CA LEU A 783 6.21 3.07 0.86
C LEU A 783 4.77 3.12 0.36
N SER A 784 3.78 2.76 1.19
CA SER A 784 2.37 2.87 0.81
C SER A 784 1.90 4.32 0.67
N THR A 785 2.39 5.24 1.51
CA THR A 785 2.10 6.68 1.36
C THR A 785 2.79 7.27 0.13
N ALA A 786 4.03 6.85 -0.18
CA ALA A 786 4.71 7.21 -1.42
C ALA A 786 3.93 6.75 -2.66
N GLU A 787 3.42 5.52 -2.66
CA GLU A 787 2.58 4.98 -3.74
C GLU A 787 1.29 5.81 -3.93
N ALA A 788 0.66 6.24 -2.83
CA ALA A 788 -0.49 7.15 -2.90
C ALA A 788 -0.09 8.49 -3.54
N PHE A 789 0.99 9.13 -3.07
CA PHE A 789 1.48 10.39 -3.65
C PHE A 789 1.86 10.28 -5.13
N LEU A 790 2.39 9.13 -5.57
CA LEU A 790 2.69 8.87 -6.98
C LEU A 790 1.44 9.05 -7.86
N VAL A 791 0.26 8.60 -7.41
CA VAL A 791 -0.99 8.80 -8.16
C VAL A 791 -1.33 10.29 -8.29
N PHE A 792 -1.20 11.06 -7.20
CA PHE A 792 -1.48 12.50 -7.20
C PHE A 792 -0.52 13.31 -8.06
N THR A 793 0.71 12.83 -8.30
CA THR A 793 1.65 13.53 -9.19
C THR A 793 1.12 13.65 -10.63
N LYS A 794 0.24 12.75 -11.07
CA LYS A 794 -0.39 12.81 -12.41
C LYS A 794 -1.41 13.94 -12.55
N GLN A 795 -2.03 14.34 -11.43
CA GLN A 795 -3.04 15.40 -11.38
C GLN A 795 -2.42 16.78 -11.06
N GLU A 796 -1.10 16.84 -10.83
CA GLU A 796 -0.42 18.08 -10.50
C GLU A 796 -0.13 18.91 -11.78
N PRO A 797 -0.57 20.18 -11.86
CA PRO A 797 -0.27 21.03 -13.02
C PRO A 797 1.23 21.32 -13.10
N ARG A 798 1.83 21.14 -14.28
CA ARG A 798 3.28 21.32 -14.49
C ARG A 798 3.59 22.33 -15.59
N LEU A 799 4.45 23.29 -15.25
CA LEU A 799 5.07 24.22 -16.20
C LEU A 799 6.37 23.64 -16.83
N LYS A 800 7.06 22.72 -16.15
CA LYS A 800 8.40 22.19 -16.53
C LYS A 800 8.34 20.83 -17.24
N GLY A 801 7.33 20.56 -18.06
CA GLY A 801 7.16 19.29 -18.81
C GLY A 801 6.45 18.16 -18.06
N ASN A 802 6.24 17.00 -18.70
CA ASN A 802 5.45 15.86 -18.19
C ASN A 802 6.18 15.07 -17.08
N PHE A 803 5.43 14.51 -16.09
CA PHE A 803 5.96 13.62 -15.04
C PHE A 803 5.94 12.14 -15.42
N ALA A 804 5.23 11.76 -16.48
CA ALA A 804 5.14 10.38 -16.94
C ALA A 804 6.48 9.60 -16.94
N PRO A 805 7.60 10.10 -17.50
CA PRO A 805 8.85 9.33 -17.50
C PRO A 805 9.44 9.14 -16.10
N GLN A 806 9.40 10.17 -15.25
CA GLN A 806 9.89 10.08 -13.86
C GLN A 806 8.96 9.23 -12.98
N ALA A 807 7.67 9.23 -13.26
CA ALA A 807 6.69 8.42 -12.53
C ALA A 807 6.98 6.92 -12.66
N VAL A 808 7.44 6.47 -13.83
CA VAL A 808 7.87 5.08 -14.04
C VAL A 808 9.05 4.76 -13.14
N VAL A 809 10.11 5.59 -13.15
CA VAL A 809 11.29 5.39 -12.30
C VAL A 809 10.95 5.39 -10.81
N TYR A 810 10.09 6.31 -10.35
CA TYR A 810 9.66 6.34 -8.96
C TYR A 810 8.81 5.13 -8.57
N LYS A 811 7.93 4.65 -9.47
CA LYS A 811 7.18 3.41 -9.27
C LYS A 811 8.15 2.24 -9.09
N GLU A 812 9.23 2.21 -9.87
CA GLU A 812 10.26 1.18 -9.73
C GLU A 812 11.06 1.30 -8.43
N ILE A 813 11.44 2.50 -8.00
CA ILE A 813 12.09 2.67 -6.69
C ILE A 813 11.19 2.17 -5.55
N ILE A 814 9.88 2.45 -5.59
CA ILE A 814 8.93 1.94 -4.61
C ILE A 814 8.92 0.40 -4.63
N PHE A 815 8.90 -0.20 -5.81
CA PHE A 815 8.93 -1.65 -5.98
C PHE A 815 10.21 -2.26 -5.39
N VAL A 816 11.38 -1.75 -5.76
CA VAL A 816 12.70 -2.22 -5.32
C VAL A 816 12.83 -2.13 -3.80
N LEU A 817 12.50 -0.99 -3.21
CA LEU A 817 12.52 -0.82 -1.75
C LEU A 817 11.55 -1.78 -1.04
N ARG A 818 10.42 -2.12 -1.68
CA ARG A 818 9.48 -3.10 -1.14
C ARG A 818 10.06 -4.51 -1.16
N GLN A 819 10.74 -4.90 -2.24
CA GLN A 819 11.42 -6.19 -2.33
C GLN A 819 12.51 -6.30 -1.25
N ILE A 820 13.33 -5.26 -1.07
CA ILE A 820 14.34 -5.23 0.00
C ILE A 820 13.69 -5.46 1.38
N VAL A 821 12.58 -4.77 1.67
CA VAL A 821 11.84 -4.96 2.94
C VAL A 821 11.31 -6.39 3.10
N ASP A 822 10.72 -6.96 2.04
CA ASP A 822 10.12 -8.31 2.06
C ASP A 822 11.21 -9.39 2.25
N ARG A 823 12.37 -9.26 1.56
CA ARG A 823 13.50 -10.20 1.70
C ARG A 823 14.20 -10.11 3.06
N MET A 824 14.38 -8.89 3.58
CA MET A 824 14.88 -8.68 4.94
C MET A 824 13.92 -9.27 5.99
N GLU A 825 12.60 -9.18 5.81
CA GLU A 825 11.62 -9.83 6.70
C GLU A 825 11.77 -11.36 6.66
N ASN A 826 11.91 -11.94 5.46
CA ASN A 826 12.09 -13.38 5.31
C ASN A 826 13.34 -13.87 6.05
N MET A 827 14.49 -13.21 5.86
CA MET A 827 15.73 -13.54 6.57
C MET A 827 15.57 -13.53 8.09
N VAL A 828 14.88 -12.51 8.65
CA VAL A 828 14.64 -12.43 10.10
C VAL A 828 13.69 -13.52 10.59
N GLN A 829 12.68 -13.88 9.81
CA GLN A 829 11.75 -14.97 10.15
C GLN A 829 12.44 -16.33 10.13
N LEU A 830 13.31 -16.60 9.15
CA LEU A 830 14.10 -17.83 9.07
C LEU A 830 15.02 -17.95 10.29
N ARG A 831 15.70 -16.85 10.64
CA ARG A 831 16.54 -16.78 11.85
C ARG A 831 15.75 -17.01 13.14
N GLN A 832 14.50 -16.51 13.22
CA GLN A 832 13.66 -16.71 14.39
C GLN A 832 13.18 -18.16 14.52
N ALA A 833 12.89 -18.83 13.41
CA ALA A 833 12.34 -20.19 13.41
C ALA A 833 13.41 -21.28 13.61
N TYR A 834 14.62 -21.07 13.07
CA TYR A 834 15.65 -22.11 13.00
C TYR A 834 17.00 -21.72 13.61
N GLY A 835 17.15 -20.49 14.11
CA GLY A 835 18.44 -19.97 14.56
C GLY A 835 19.38 -19.63 13.41
N SER A 836 20.61 -19.23 13.71
CA SER A 836 21.65 -18.95 12.71
C SER A 836 23.03 -19.38 13.20
N ALA A 837 23.58 -20.43 12.60
CA ALA A 837 24.91 -20.98 12.95
C ALA A 837 26.01 -19.90 12.86
N VAL A 838 26.03 -19.11 11.78
CA VAL A 838 27.06 -18.08 11.56
C VAL A 838 27.04 -16.94 12.59
N LEU A 839 25.90 -16.70 13.22
CA LEU A 839 25.71 -15.67 14.25
C LEU A 839 25.94 -16.18 15.68
N GLU A 840 25.52 -17.41 15.94
CA GLU A 840 25.51 -18.01 17.27
C GLU A 840 26.76 -18.85 17.56
N GLU A 841 27.44 -19.35 16.54
CA GLU A 841 28.53 -20.33 16.66
C GLU A 841 29.83 -19.79 16.05
N TYR A 842 29.77 -19.27 14.82
CA TYR A 842 30.96 -18.81 14.08
C TYR A 842 31.21 -17.30 14.11
N ASN A 843 30.51 -16.53 14.96
CA ASN A 843 30.63 -15.06 14.93
C ASN A 843 32.06 -14.60 15.17
N SER A 844 32.77 -15.20 16.12
CA SER A 844 34.17 -14.86 16.42
C SER A 844 35.11 -14.94 15.23
N ARG A 845 34.84 -15.85 14.26
CA ARG A 845 35.64 -16.06 13.04
C ARG A 845 35.15 -15.25 11.84
N VAL A 846 33.87 -14.84 11.80
CA VAL A 846 33.22 -14.24 10.62
C VAL A 846 32.81 -12.77 10.83
N TYR A 847 32.87 -12.23 12.06
CA TYR A 847 32.35 -10.88 12.38
C TYR A 847 32.93 -9.76 11.50
N ASN A 848 34.22 -9.81 11.15
CA ASN A 848 34.86 -8.82 10.28
C ASN A 848 34.24 -8.79 8.87
N TYR A 849 33.91 -9.95 8.32
CA TYR A 849 33.26 -10.06 7.01
C TYR A 849 31.81 -9.61 7.08
N ARG A 850 31.09 -9.98 8.14
CA ARG A 850 29.74 -9.48 8.41
C ARG A 850 29.71 -7.95 8.53
N ARG A 851 30.73 -7.37 9.16
CA ARG A 851 30.93 -5.92 9.28
C ARG A 851 31.08 -5.24 7.93
N ALA A 852 31.90 -5.81 7.06
CA ALA A 852 32.12 -5.27 5.73
C ALA A 852 30.82 -5.26 4.90
N VAL A 853 30.03 -6.33 4.97
CA VAL A 853 28.72 -6.42 4.30
C VAL A 853 27.75 -5.36 4.81
N ALA A 854 27.54 -5.32 6.13
CA ALA A 854 26.65 -4.36 6.76
C ALA A 854 27.06 -2.90 6.45
N ALA A 855 28.36 -2.60 6.53
CA ALA A 855 28.88 -1.27 6.22
C ALA A 855 28.62 -0.87 4.76
N ALA A 856 28.85 -1.78 3.80
CA ALA A 856 28.60 -1.50 2.38
C ALA A 856 27.12 -1.22 2.08
N ILE A 857 26.21 -2.01 2.66
CA ILE A 857 24.76 -1.83 2.51
C ILE A 857 24.33 -0.50 3.15
N THR A 858 24.72 -0.25 4.40
CA THR A 858 24.38 1.00 5.12
C THR A 858 24.89 2.23 4.37
N LEU A 859 26.14 2.24 3.90
CA LEU A 859 26.70 3.36 3.15
C LEU A 859 25.93 3.61 1.86
N THR A 860 25.64 2.55 1.09
CA THR A 860 24.88 2.67 -0.16
C THR A 860 23.49 3.26 0.07
N LEU A 861 22.76 2.77 1.08
CA LEU A 861 21.45 3.31 1.44
C LEU A 861 21.54 4.79 1.88
N THR A 862 22.56 5.18 2.65
CA THR A 862 22.73 6.58 3.06
C THR A 862 23.06 7.51 1.90
N VAL A 863 23.88 7.06 0.95
CA VAL A 863 24.25 7.86 -0.22
C VAL A 863 23.06 8.03 -1.17
N VAL A 864 22.28 6.96 -1.40
CA VAL A 864 21.03 7.04 -2.18
C VAL A 864 20.01 7.96 -1.48
N HIS A 865 19.87 7.85 -0.15
CA HIS A 865 19.00 8.74 0.62
C HIS A 865 19.37 10.21 0.37
N GLU A 866 20.65 10.56 0.51
CA GLU A 866 21.12 11.93 0.36
C GLU A 866 20.99 12.42 -1.08
N ALA A 867 21.27 11.56 -2.08
CA ALA A 867 21.09 11.90 -3.49
C ALA A 867 19.62 12.21 -3.83
N LEU A 868 18.67 11.43 -3.31
CA LEU A 868 17.24 11.64 -3.57
C LEU A 868 16.67 12.90 -2.92
N THR A 869 17.15 13.27 -1.72
CA THR A 869 16.70 14.45 -0.98
C THR A 869 17.31 15.74 -1.53
N THR A 870 18.63 15.76 -1.72
CA THR A 870 19.38 16.95 -2.18
C THR A 870 19.37 17.12 -3.69
N LYS A 871 19.05 16.06 -4.45
CA LYS A 871 19.21 15.99 -5.91
C LYS A 871 20.68 16.22 -6.34
N LEU A 872 21.63 15.83 -5.49
CA LEU A 872 23.04 15.81 -5.85
C LEU A 872 23.38 14.51 -6.59
N PRO A 873 24.15 14.60 -7.68
CA PRO A 873 24.54 13.42 -8.46
C PRO A 873 25.31 12.42 -7.59
N LEU A 874 25.10 11.13 -7.87
CA LEU A 874 25.76 10.06 -7.12
C LEU A 874 27.28 10.05 -7.40
N PRO A 875 28.10 9.68 -6.41
CA PRO A 875 29.51 9.36 -6.65
C PRO A 875 29.65 8.22 -7.66
N GLN A 876 30.71 8.24 -8.48
CA GLN A 876 30.94 7.21 -9.49
C GLN A 876 31.13 5.81 -8.91
N PHE A 877 31.83 5.72 -7.76
CA PHE A 877 32.13 4.45 -7.12
C PHE A 877 31.50 4.39 -5.73
N LEU A 878 30.75 3.31 -5.48
CA LEU A 878 30.21 2.95 -4.18
C LEU A 878 30.86 1.63 -3.73
N PRO A 879 30.97 1.37 -2.42
CA PRO A 879 31.48 0.11 -1.92
C PRO A 879 30.61 -1.05 -2.42
N SER A 880 31.24 -2.08 -3.02
CA SER A 880 30.51 -3.25 -3.52
C SER A 880 30.04 -4.13 -2.37
N ALA A 881 28.74 -4.09 -2.09
CA ALA A 881 28.11 -5.01 -1.14
C ALA A 881 28.20 -6.46 -1.60
N ARG A 882 28.12 -6.72 -2.92
CA ARG A 882 28.26 -8.06 -3.51
C ARG A 882 29.62 -8.67 -3.21
N LEU A 883 30.70 -7.91 -3.42
CA LEU A 883 32.05 -8.40 -3.13
C LEU A 883 32.25 -8.68 -1.64
N ALA A 884 31.72 -7.83 -0.76
CA ALA A 884 31.79 -8.05 0.68
C ALA A 884 31.04 -9.33 1.10
N HIS A 885 29.87 -9.57 0.51
CA HIS A 885 29.03 -10.74 0.79
C HIS A 885 29.68 -12.03 0.28
N LEU A 886 30.23 -12.02 -0.93
CA LEU A 886 30.97 -13.16 -1.48
C LEU A 886 32.16 -13.55 -0.58
N ARG A 887 32.92 -12.57 -0.09
CA ARG A 887 34.03 -12.83 0.85
C ARG A 887 33.55 -13.45 2.16
N MET A 888 32.38 -13.03 2.66
CA MET A 888 31.77 -13.64 3.84
C MET A 888 31.41 -15.11 3.58
N VAL A 889 30.74 -15.40 2.46
CA VAL A 889 30.35 -16.77 2.08
C VAL A 889 31.58 -17.66 1.94
N LEU A 890 32.61 -17.20 1.24
CA LEU A 890 33.87 -17.94 1.08
C LEU A 890 34.56 -18.21 2.43
N ARG A 891 34.52 -17.27 3.37
CA ARG A 891 35.10 -17.48 4.71
C ARG A 891 34.32 -18.53 5.50
N VAL A 892 32.99 -18.50 5.46
CA VAL A 892 32.16 -19.53 6.11
C VAL A 892 32.45 -20.90 5.51
N ARG A 893 32.59 -20.98 4.17
CA ARG A 893 32.99 -22.22 3.48
C ARG A 893 34.33 -22.75 3.98
N GLN A 894 35.33 -21.87 4.13
CA GLN A 894 36.64 -22.29 4.63
C GLN A 894 36.56 -22.86 6.05
N ILE A 895 35.76 -22.23 6.93
CA ILE A 895 35.60 -22.68 8.32
C ILE A 895 34.98 -24.09 8.38
N LEU A 896 34.01 -24.37 7.51
CA LEU A 896 33.38 -25.70 7.43
C LEU A 896 34.35 -26.79 6.98
N LEU A 897 35.16 -26.50 5.96
CA LEU A 897 36.19 -27.44 5.49
C LEU A 897 37.27 -27.70 6.55
N GLU A 898 37.65 -26.66 7.31
CA GLU A 898 38.56 -26.78 8.46
C GLU A 898 37.98 -27.62 9.61
N GLU A 899 36.65 -27.71 9.73
CA GLU A 899 35.99 -28.45 10.81
C GLU A 899 35.84 -29.94 10.45
N ASN A 900 35.42 -30.25 9.23
CA ASN A 900 35.38 -31.63 8.71
C ASN A 900 36.75 -32.31 8.80
N THR A 901 37.81 -31.64 8.35
CA THR A 901 39.19 -32.18 8.38
C THR A 901 39.72 -32.41 9.81
N ASN A 902 39.26 -31.65 10.79
CA ASN A 902 39.64 -31.86 12.20
C ASN A 902 38.82 -32.98 12.87
N GLU A 903 37.57 -33.19 12.46
CA GLU A 903 36.74 -34.28 12.95
C GLU A 903 37.27 -35.65 12.50
N ASP A 904 37.72 -35.80 11.25
CA ASP A 904 38.28 -37.06 10.72
C ASP A 904 39.53 -37.53 11.47
N VAL A 905 40.35 -36.61 11.97
CA VAL A 905 41.54 -36.92 12.78
C VAL A 905 41.18 -37.34 14.21
N SER A 906 40.03 -36.90 14.72
CA SER A 906 39.57 -37.18 16.08
C SER A 906 38.69 -38.44 16.21
N HIS A 907 38.03 -38.85 15.12
CA HIS A 907 37.18 -40.04 15.06
C HIS A 907 37.94 -41.36 14.92
N SER A 908 39.26 -41.34 14.70
CA SER A 908 40.07 -42.56 14.72
C SER A 908 40.25 -43.16 16.12
N ASN A 909 39.69 -42.55 17.19
CA ASN A 909 40.02 -42.91 18.59
C ASN A 909 38.85 -43.01 19.59
N ILE A 910 37.55 -42.93 19.23
CA ILE A 910 36.47 -42.93 20.26
C ILE A 910 35.28 -43.85 19.93
N ASP A 911 34.92 -44.64 20.95
CA ASP A 911 33.91 -45.72 21.04
C ASP A 911 32.45 -45.39 20.70
N SER A 912 31.73 -46.46 20.33
CA SER A 912 30.40 -46.57 19.71
C SER A 912 29.17 -46.37 20.60
N ARG A 913 29.21 -45.58 21.69
CA ARG A 913 28.06 -45.43 22.63
C ARG A 913 27.42 -44.04 22.74
N THR A 914 27.86 -43.06 21.94
CA THR A 914 27.31 -41.68 21.93
C THR A 914 26.63 -41.30 20.60
N SER A 915 26.15 -42.27 19.80
CA SER A 915 25.61 -42.05 18.45
C SER A 915 24.36 -41.17 18.42
N ASP A 916 23.34 -41.46 19.24
CA ASP A 916 22.01 -40.86 19.04
C ASP A 916 21.95 -39.37 19.43
N THR A 917 22.73 -38.98 20.44
CA THR A 917 22.86 -37.57 20.85
C THR A 917 23.76 -36.78 19.91
N ALA A 918 24.79 -37.41 19.34
CA ALA A 918 25.63 -36.82 18.31
C ALA A 918 24.88 -36.64 16.98
N GLU A 919 24.04 -37.59 16.59
CA GLU A 919 23.19 -37.50 15.40
C GLU A 919 22.13 -36.40 15.53
N ALA A 920 21.47 -36.29 16.70
CA ALA A 920 20.52 -35.21 16.95
C ALA A 920 21.19 -33.82 16.93
N ALA A 921 22.42 -33.71 17.45
CA ALA A 921 23.21 -32.48 17.40
C ALA A 921 23.64 -32.14 15.96
N ARG A 922 24.10 -33.12 15.18
CA ARG A 922 24.42 -32.98 13.75
C ARG A 922 23.20 -32.53 12.95
N HIS A 923 22.04 -33.12 13.18
CA HIS A 923 20.80 -32.75 12.51
C HIS A 923 20.36 -31.31 12.85
N ALA A 924 20.50 -30.90 14.12
CA ALA A 924 20.23 -29.52 14.55
C ALA A 924 21.20 -28.51 13.92
N LEU A 925 22.47 -28.87 13.79
CA LEU A 925 23.50 -28.06 13.12
C LEU A 925 23.21 -27.93 11.62
N ARG A 926 22.88 -29.03 10.93
CA ARG A 926 22.45 -29.04 9.51
C ARG A 926 21.25 -28.12 9.25
N LEU A 927 20.23 -28.15 10.12
CA LEU A 927 19.08 -27.25 10.04
C LEU A 927 19.46 -25.77 10.19
N LYS A 928 20.39 -25.44 11.09
CA LYS A 928 20.92 -24.07 11.26
C LYS A 928 21.77 -23.62 10.08
N PHE A 929 22.45 -24.53 9.40
CA PHE A 929 23.17 -24.24 8.16
C PHE A 929 22.23 -24.02 6.99
N LEU A 930 21.19 -24.84 6.87
CA LEU A 930 20.14 -24.66 5.87
C LEU A 930 19.46 -23.29 6.02
N SER A 931 19.18 -22.88 7.26
CA SER A 931 18.60 -21.55 7.54
C SER A 931 19.57 -20.40 7.26
N TRP A 932 20.88 -20.59 7.48
CA TRP A 932 21.90 -19.61 7.12
C TRP A 932 22.05 -19.48 5.60
N ASN A 933 22.10 -20.61 4.87
CA ASN A 933 22.10 -20.64 3.41
C ASN A 933 20.87 -19.88 2.89
N ALA A 934 19.67 -20.24 3.37
CA ALA A 934 18.40 -19.59 3.06
C ALA A 934 18.43 -18.06 3.32
N SER A 935 19.10 -17.63 4.39
CA SER A 935 19.28 -16.22 4.74
C SER A 935 20.32 -15.51 3.87
N SER A 936 21.38 -16.21 3.47
CA SER A 936 22.50 -15.66 2.71
C SER A 936 22.08 -15.30 1.29
N ALA A 937 21.33 -16.16 0.59
CA ALA A 937 20.87 -15.77 -0.75
C ALA A 937 19.66 -14.81 -0.73
N ALA A 938 18.88 -14.77 0.37
CA ALA A 938 17.96 -13.65 0.57
C ALA A 938 18.69 -12.29 0.68
N LEU A 939 19.88 -12.28 1.30
CA LEU A 939 20.75 -11.10 1.35
C LEU A 939 21.38 -10.79 0.00
N GLU A 940 21.74 -11.81 -0.79
CA GLU A 940 22.23 -11.64 -2.16
C GLU A 940 21.16 -10.98 -3.05
N GLU A 941 19.92 -11.46 -3.03
CA GLU A 941 18.80 -10.82 -3.71
C GLU A 941 18.61 -9.37 -3.23
N CYS A 942 18.76 -9.10 -1.92
CA CYS A 942 18.72 -7.73 -1.40
C CYS A 942 19.82 -6.84 -2.00
N ILE A 943 21.02 -7.39 -2.22
CA ILE A 943 22.14 -6.68 -2.83
C ILE A 943 21.86 -6.40 -4.31
N GLU A 944 21.24 -7.32 -5.04
CA GLU A 944 20.78 -7.09 -6.43
C GLU A 944 19.79 -5.92 -6.49
N TYR A 945 18.78 -5.92 -5.62
CA TYR A 945 17.83 -4.81 -5.52
C TYR A 945 18.49 -3.50 -5.05
N LEU A 946 19.52 -3.58 -4.19
CA LEU A 946 20.28 -2.41 -3.75
C LEU A 946 21.07 -1.78 -4.91
N GLU A 947 21.65 -2.60 -5.78
CA GLU A 947 22.33 -2.12 -6.99
C GLU A 947 21.34 -1.54 -8.01
N GLU A 948 20.18 -2.18 -8.19
CA GLU A 948 19.09 -1.62 -9.01
C GLU A 948 18.63 -0.26 -8.47
N LEU A 949 18.52 -0.13 -7.14
CA LEU A 949 18.19 1.14 -6.49
C LEU A 949 19.22 2.23 -6.81
N VAL A 950 20.51 1.89 -6.83
CA VAL A 950 21.59 2.82 -7.22
C VAL A 950 21.42 3.25 -8.67
N ASP A 951 21.18 2.32 -9.59
CA ASP A 951 20.98 2.63 -11.01
C ASP A 951 19.74 3.52 -11.23
N LEU A 952 18.62 3.20 -10.59
CA LEU A 952 17.40 4.02 -10.64
C LEU A 952 17.67 5.42 -10.06
N ALA A 953 18.44 5.54 -8.98
CA ALA A 953 18.84 6.82 -8.44
C ALA A 953 19.74 7.62 -9.40
N LYS A 954 20.66 6.96 -10.13
CA LYS A 954 21.45 7.59 -11.20
C LYS A 954 20.56 8.12 -12.33
N THR A 955 19.52 7.39 -12.73
CA THR A 955 18.59 7.90 -13.78
C THR A 955 17.84 9.17 -13.36
N LEU A 956 17.60 9.36 -12.05
CA LEU A 956 16.89 10.52 -11.53
C LEU A 956 17.78 11.74 -11.28
N VAL A 957 18.99 11.51 -10.77
CA VAL A 957 19.86 12.56 -10.22
C VAL A 957 21.15 12.75 -11.01
N GLY A 958 21.51 11.78 -11.85
CA GLY A 958 22.79 11.70 -12.55
C GLY A 958 23.89 11.08 -11.68
N ALA A 959 25.05 10.86 -12.31
CA ALA A 959 26.28 10.39 -11.66
C ALA A 959 27.44 11.32 -12.02
N ASN A 960 28.34 11.56 -11.07
CA ASN A 960 29.59 12.30 -11.29
C ASN A 960 30.63 11.38 -11.93
N GLU A 961 30.45 11.04 -13.20
CA GLU A 961 31.39 10.19 -13.94
C GLU A 961 32.62 10.97 -14.39
N PHE A 962 33.80 10.37 -14.29
CA PHE A 962 35.03 10.91 -14.87
C PHE A 962 34.88 11.00 -16.40
N ARG A 963 34.87 12.23 -16.93
CA ARG A 963 34.74 12.51 -18.36
C ARG A 963 35.88 11.92 -19.21
N SER A 964 37.04 11.62 -18.61
CA SER A 964 38.20 10.99 -19.25
C SER A 964 39.13 10.33 -18.22
N GLY A 965 40.01 9.42 -18.67
CA GLY A 965 41.07 8.82 -17.84
C GLY A 965 40.92 7.32 -17.55
N ILE A 966 41.95 6.75 -16.91
CA ILE A 966 42.06 5.30 -16.57
C ILE A 966 40.87 4.80 -15.74
N LEU A 967 40.27 5.67 -14.92
CA LEU A 967 39.13 5.37 -14.05
C LEU A 967 37.77 5.38 -14.77
N ASN A 968 37.69 5.83 -16.02
CA ASN A 968 36.47 5.70 -16.84
C ASN A 968 36.29 4.26 -17.37
N ARG A 969 37.39 3.49 -17.50
CA ARG A 969 37.36 2.10 -17.98
C ARG A 969 37.53 1.16 -16.77
N PRO A 970 36.54 0.31 -16.43
CA PRO A 970 36.70 -0.65 -15.34
C PRO A 970 37.76 -1.71 -15.71
N ARG A 971 39.03 -1.48 -15.36
CA ARG A 971 40.16 -2.41 -15.60
C ARG A 971 40.21 -3.62 -14.68
N TYR A 972 39.36 -3.68 -13.66
CA TYR A 972 39.33 -4.78 -12.69
C TYR A 972 39.17 -6.16 -13.36
N LYS A 973 38.43 -6.24 -14.48
CA LYS A 973 38.32 -7.47 -15.28
C LYS A 973 39.61 -7.85 -15.99
N ALA A 974 40.33 -6.88 -16.57
CA ALA A 974 41.60 -7.13 -17.24
C ALA A 974 42.69 -7.57 -16.26
N ASP A 975 42.72 -7.03 -15.05
CA ASP A 975 43.66 -7.47 -14.01
C ASP A 975 43.29 -8.85 -13.43
N LEU A 976 42.00 -9.16 -13.31
CA LEU A 976 41.50 -10.50 -12.94
C LEU A 976 41.78 -11.54 -14.02
N GLU A 977 41.61 -11.19 -15.30
CA GLU A 977 41.96 -12.03 -16.45
C GLU A 977 43.46 -12.23 -16.54
N LYS A 978 44.26 -11.20 -16.24
CA LYS A 978 45.70 -11.31 -16.14
C LYS A 978 46.11 -12.26 -15.01
N MET A 979 45.55 -12.11 -13.81
CA MET A 979 45.78 -13.05 -12.70
C MET A 979 45.28 -14.46 -12.98
N ARG A 980 44.15 -14.63 -13.69
CA ARG A 980 43.62 -15.94 -14.14
C ARG A 980 44.52 -16.56 -15.20
N SER A 981 45.04 -15.79 -16.14
CA SER A 981 45.99 -16.25 -17.15
C SER A 981 47.29 -16.74 -16.49
N THR A 982 47.79 -16.03 -15.47
CA THR A 982 48.95 -16.47 -14.68
C THR A 982 48.67 -17.76 -13.90
N ARG A 983 47.41 -18.00 -13.50
CA ARG A 983 46.97 -19.19 -12.76
C ARG A 983 46.71 -20.40 -13.67
N ASN A 984 46.37 -20.16 -14.94
CA ASN A 984 46.15 -21.20 -15.94
C ASN A 984 47.46 -21.60 -16.65
N LEU A 985 48.49 -20.74 -16.66
CA LEU A 985 49.83 -21.05 -17.16
C LEU A 985 50.60 -22.09 -16.33
N THR A 986 50.10 -22.47 -15.15
CA THR A 986 50.68 -23.52 -14.29
C THR A 986 50.06 -24.91 -14.49
N ARG A 987 49.19 -25.12 -15.50
CA ARG A 987 48.65 -26.44 -15.87
C ARG A 987 48.90 -26.74 -17.36
N ASP A 988 50.09 -27.31 -17.59
CA ASP A 988 50.50 -28.24 -18.67
C ASP A 988 50.54 -27.83 -20.17
N PRO A 989 51.35 -28.55 -20.99
CA PRO A 989 52.16 -27.96 -22.07
C PRO A 989 51.73 -28.30 -23.51
N LEU A 990 52.32 -27.53 -24.45
CA LEU A 990 52.60 -27.82 -25.88
C LEU A 990 51.42 -28.12 -26.83
N ASP A 991 51.08 -27.12 -27.66
CA ASP A 991 50.86 -27.38 -29.10
C ASP A 991 51.13 -26.11 -29.94
N PRO A 992 52.15 -26.10 -30.82
CA PRO A 992 52.55 -24.91 -31.56
C PRO A 992 52.11 -25.00 -33.02
N ASN A 993 50.82 -24.82 -33.35
CA ASN A 993 50.39 -24.57 -34.74
C ASN A 993 48.92 -24.13 -34.82
N ALA A 994 48.68 -22.81 -34.84
CA ALA A 994 47.52 -22.23 -35.52
C ALA A 994 47.77 -20.73 -35.71
N ALA A 995 48.46 -20.40 -36.80
CA ALA A 995 48.59 -19.04 -37.29
C ALA A 995 47.44 -18.67 -38.24
N SER A 996 47.16 -17.36 -38.28
CA SER A 996 46.55 -16.58 -39.38
C SER A 996 45.03 -16.66 -39.55
N LEU A 997 44.36 -15.50 -39.44
CA LEU A 997 44.00 -14.67 -40.60
C LEU A 997 43.24 -13.41 -40.15
N ASP A 998 43.89 -12.27 -40.33
CA ASP A 998 43.27 -10.96 -40.49
C ASP A 998 42.43 -10.93 -41.77
N ASN A 999 41.33 -10.19 -41.75
CA ASN A 999 40.90 -9.32 -42.85
C ASN A 999 39.80 -8.38 -42.35
N ALA A 1000 40.15 -7.10 -42.31
CA ALA A 1000 39.25 -5.98 -42.09
C ALA A 1000 38.76 -5.46 -43.44
N ASP A 1001 37.45 -5.32 -43.60
CA ASP A 1001 36.85 -4.50 -44.64
C ASP A 1001 35.94 -3.45 -43.98
N THR A 1002 36.34 -2.20 -44.19
CA THR A 1002 35.63 -0.96 -43.84
C THR A 1002 34.37 -0.77 -44.69
N VAL A 1003 33.21 -0.55 -44.06
CA VAL A 1003 32.06 0.11 -44.71
C VAL A 1003 31.45 1.15 -43.78
N THR A 1004 31.29 2.34 -44.36
CA THR A 1004 30.85 3.63 -43.85
C THR A 1004 29.50 3.66 -43.13
N ALA A 1005 29.41 4.52 -42.11
CA ALA A 1005 28.19 4.88 -41.41
C ALA A 1005 27.25 5.73 -42.28
N SER A 1006 26.08 5.19 -42.64
CA SER A 1006 24.85 5.99 -42.83
C SER A 1006 23.60 5.10 -42.91
N GLY A 1007 22.74 5.22 -41.90
CA GLY A 1007 21.31 4.88 -41.97
C GLY A 1007 20.95 3.40 -41.80
N PHE A 1008 20.39 3.03 -40.64
CA PHE A 1008 19.41 1.94 -40.56
C PHE A 1008 18.42 2.16 -39.41
N SER A 1009 17.13 2.19 -39.75
CA SER A 1009 15.99 2.24 -38.85
C SER A 1009 15.77 0.91 -38.14
N LEU A 1010 15.35 0.95 -36.87
CA LEU A 1010 14.86 -0.23 -36.15
C LEU A 1010 13.56 -0.75 -36.79
N SER A 1011 13.67 -1.82 -37.57
CA SER A 1011 12.56 -2.71 -37.90
C SER A 1011 13.07 -4.15 -37.83
N GLY A 1012 12.74 -4.88 -36.77
CA GLY A 1012 13.17 -6.28 -36.67
C GLY A 1012 13.07 -6.95 -35.30
N VAL A 1013 12.41 -6.35 -34.31
CA VAL A 1013 11.93 -7.11 -33.14
C VAL A 1013 10.43 -7.24 -33.30
N SER A 1014 9.93 -8.46 -33.43
CA SER A 1014 8.49 -8.70 -33.37
C SER A 1014 7.98 -8.20 -32.01
N GLN A 1015 7.19 -7.14 -32.05
CA GLN A 1015 6.58 -6.48 -30.90
C GLN A 1015 5.77 -7.48 -30.04
N GLN A 1016 5.33 -8.60 -30.63
CA GLN A 1016 4.55 -9.65 -29.98
C GLN A 1016 5.35 -10.49 -28.95
N ALA A 1017 6.68 -10.65 -29.09
CA ALA A 1017 7.46 -11.45 -28.13
C ALA A 1017 7.81 -10.66 -26.84
N LEU A 1018 7.92 -9.33 -26.93
CA LEU A 1018 8.17 -8.45 -25.77
C LEU A 1018 6.89 -8.07 -25.02
N GLU A 1019 5.73 -8.04 -25.70
CA GLU A 1019 4.41 -7.77 -25.07
C GLU A 1019 3.94 -8.88 -24.11
N GLY A 1020 4.68 -10.00 -24.06
CA GLY A 1020 4.36 -11.21 -23.31
C GLY A 1020 5.00 -11.35 -21.92
N MET A 1021 6.13 -10.70 -21.64
CA MET A 1021 6.95 -10.98 -20.45
C MET A 1021 6.56 -10.14 -19.22
N PRO A 1022 6.72 -10.66 -17.98
CA PRO A 1022 6.55 -9.86 -16.76
C PRO A 1022 7.52 -8.68 -16.73
N ASP A 1023 7.08 -7.51 -16.22
CA ASP A 1023 7.88 -6.28 -16.15
C ASP A 1023 9.27 -6.50 -15.48
N SER A 1024 9.38 -7.42 -14.52
CA SER A 1024 10.65 -7.76 -13.84
C SER A 1024 11.62 -8.55 -14.73
N LEU A 1025 11.12 -9.37 -15.65
CA LEU A 1025 11.93 -10.16 -16.60
C LEU A 1025 12.27 -9.39 -17.87
N THR A 1026 11.34 -8.58 -18.40
CA THR A 1026 11.65 -7.61 -19.47
C THR A 1026 12.74 -6.65 -19.02
N ARG A 1027 12.84 -6.34 -17.72
CA ARG A 1027 13.91 -5.55 -17.09
C ARG A 1027 15.28 -6.23 -17.05
N ILE A 1028 15.33 -7.53 -16.74
CA ILE A 1028 16.59 -8.30 -16.79
C ILE A 1028 17.07 -8.39 -18.25
N GLN A 1029 16.14 -8.54 -19.20
CA GLN A 1029 16.46 -8.60 -20.63
C GLN A 1029 16.75 -7.22 -21.26
N SER A 1030 16.07 -6.14 -20.86
CA SER A 1030 16.32 -4.79 -21.37
C SER A 1030 17.68 -4.26 -20.93
N ARG A 1031 18.12 -4.58 -19.70
CA ARG A 1031 19.50 -4.37 -19.24
C ARG A 1031 20.54 -5.09 -20.10
N ARG A 1032 20.25 -6.32 -20.55
CA ARG A 1032 21.10 -7.05 -21.51
C ARG A 1032 21.11 -6.38 -22.88
N MET A 1033 20.01 -5.74 -23.29
CA MET A 1033 19.87 -5.05 -24.58
C MET A 1033 20.53 -3.66 -24.59
N GLU A 1034 20.39 -2.87 -23.53
CA GLU A 1034 21.05 -1.56 -23.37
C GLU A 1034 22.57 -1.71 -23.21
N ALA A 1035 23.03 -2.71 -22.45
CA ALA A 1035 24.46 -3.05 -22.37
C ALA A 1035 25.04 -3.50 -23.73
N ARG A 1036 24.24 -4.14 -24.59
CA ARG A 1036 24.60 -4.49 -25.99
C ARG A 1036 24.69 -3.23 -26.89
N LEU A 1037 23.81 -2.25 -26.68
CA LEU A 1037 23.81 -0.98 -27.43
C LEU A 1037 24.98 -0.07 -27.02
N GLU A 1038 25.33 -0.02 -25.73
CA GLU A 1038 26.53 0.69 -25.24
C GLU A 1038 27.84 0.03 -25.70
N ARG A 1039 27.87 -1.30 -25.82
CA ARG A 1039 28.98 -2.04 -26.43
C ARG A 1039 29.14 -1.77 -27.92
N ARG A 1040 28.05 -1.74 -28.69
CA ARG A 1040 28.12 -1.36 -30.11
C ARG A 1040 28.63 0.07 -30.29
N ARG A 1041 28.22 1.01 -29.45
CA ARG A 1041 28.72 2.40 -29.46
C ARG A 1041 30.20 2.52 -29.11
N THR A 1042 30.72 1.66 -28.23
CA THR A 1042 32.13 1.68 -27.82
C THR A 1042 33.03 0.92 -28.80
N ILE A 1043 32.55 -0.16 -29.43
CA ILE A 1043 33.28 -0.91 -30.46
C ILE A 1043 33.35 -0.12 -31.77
N THR A 1044 32.25 0.49 -32.23
CA THR A 1044 32.27 1.38 -33.41
C THR A 1044 33.10 2.66 -33.23
N GLN A 1045 33.37 3.07 -31.99
CA GLN A 1045 34.32 4.15 -31.69
C GLN A 1045 35.78 3.69 -31.62
N LEU A 1046 36.04 2.39 -31.41
CA LEU A 1046 37.39 1.81 -31.44
C LEU A 1046 37.83 1.51 -32.89
N ASP A 1047 36.91 1.06 -33.74
CA ASP A 1047 37.15 0.81 -35.18
C ASP A 1047 37.24 2.10 -36.02
N ALA A 1048 36.93 3.26 -35.44
CA ALA A 1048 37.11 4.58 -36.07
C ALA A 1048 38.40 5.29 -35.62
N ILE A 1049 39.16 4.68 -34.70
CA ILE A 1049 40.41 5.21 -34.13
C ILE A 1049 41.62 4.31 -34.49
N HIS A 1050 41.39 3.08 -34.94
CA HIS A 1050 42.32 2.30 -35.74
C HIS A 1050 42.02 2.51 -37.23
#